data_AF-A0A2S8F2G7-F1
#
_entry.id   AF-A0A2S8F2G7-F1
#
_cell.length_a   1.000
_cell.length_b   1.000
_cell.length_c   1.000
_cell.angle_alpha   90.00
_cell.angle_beta   90.00
_cell.angle_gamma   90.00
#
_symmetry.space_group_name_H-M   'P 1'
#
loop_
_entity.id
_entity.type
_entity.pdbx_description
1 polymer ?
#
loop_
_entity_poly.entity_id
_entity_poly.type
_entity_poly.pdbx_seq_one_letter_code
_entity_poly.pdbx_strand_id
1 'polypeptide(L)'
;MADDSLDKTGVIPGNAIIPDPSWATGLTRLCAGSEAQPTTQIEPSPEVMPDLGPRYRLVRKLGQGGMGSVYLGINVESDEQFAIKTLPADATMDEQTQQRFQKEIRLLSEVHHPNVANLVDIGQQGRTSYLVMELVEGADLKYVLENHGCLPERMALQIIREVCIGVEAAHQNGIIHRDLKPANILLSALRIGDESPARAVLAAIETGNLPSIKVTDFGLARHVDQGASLQLTQTATMLGTPYYIAPEQCTEQGRLSPSADVYSLGITLFELLTGKPPFVADDPIKLISMHCFDEAPELARLNPEISDRTSRLVHKTLQKSPDFRFVDATHLREEIDQILNGGVDSNSIHPVLPKTKGRLFEAEWQWDLDGSSEDLWPLVSNTERVNASVGLPPVEYETRRDEQGRKHRFGSFKLGFTRLTWEEHPFEWVEGRRLSVLREFENGPFLWFVSHVELMANAQGGSRLTHRVKIAPRGWLGWLLAYVEVNIKGRKPLDKVYRRINEMVMGRLQGGKAIDPYLPPQRISTNSRKRLDAVRAKLISEQIDTNCLEALLDYVILAPAQELARIRPRRLAEQLDMDADAFAATCLAACSAGLLELHWDILCPVCRVASEIRDTLKEIERHAHCESCEHDFDVDLGKTVELVFRIHPEFRVADLKTYCVGGPEHAPHVVAQVRMDAGEVLEIDCHLTPGSYIVRSSQLSYTINIVADPQTGSSRTLIDLNHCEGTRRPIRVLAGRQIVQLSNQHAESIVVRLERSASRRDAITAAEAQKLPRFRELFPGEKISRERLSNVSNCALIAVRVNNIVEMFETLGDLTTCETIENAFDAIRSTLSSYDAEVIKEADDRIIARFPTVSSAINAAYELHSAFDVNSSNQQAKIQIAVHRGVAMSTSFNGRVSYVGKSISYLSQLLDCASGSRWVISEEIAQDEDCVDVLNGSQLRLRKLLGGEANAVYEVSAE
;
A
#
# COMPACT_ATOMS: atom_id res chain seq x y z
N MET A 1 7.46 -36.39 40.58
CA MET A 1 7.20 -37.85 40.55
C MET A 1 5.81 -38.02 39.97
N ALA A 2 5.75 -38.59 38.75
CA ALA A 2 4.71 -39.40 38.09
C ALA A 2 3.22 -38.93 38.18
N ASP A 3 2.38 -39.02 37.15
CA ASP A 3 2.43 -39.86 35.95
C ASP A 3 1.54 -39.27 34.83
N ASP A 4 1.89 -39.69 33.62
CA ASP A 4 1.28 -39.46 32.31
C ASP A 4 -0.13 -40.07 32.19
N SER A 5 -0.98 -39.51 31.32
CA SER A 5 -1.56 -40.24 30.17
C SER A 5 -2.71 -39.49 29.48
N LEU A 6 -2.49 -39.23 28.19
CA LEU A 6 -3.51 -39.08 27.13
C LEU A 6 -4.44 -40.32 27.12
N ASP A 7 -5.71 -40.30 26.68
CA ASP A 7 -6.01 -40.15 25.26
C ASP A 7 -7.51 -39.92 24.92
N LYS A 8 -7.66 -39.22 23.78
CA LYS A 8 -8.71 -39.22 22.76
C LYS A 8 -9.94 -40.12 22.98
N THR A 9 -11.12 -39.51 22.89
CA THR A 9 -12.15 -39.80 21.87
C THR A 9 -13.28 -38.79 22.04
N GLY A 10 -13.25 -37.72 21.24
CA GLY A 10 -14.42 -36.86 21.09
C GLY A 10 -15.61 -37.70 20.60
N VAL A 11 -16.76 -37.50 21.27
CA VAL A 11 -18.15 -37.88 20.99
C VAL A 11 -18.79 -38.74 22.10
N ILE A 12 -19.78 -38.17 22.79
CA ILE A 12 -20.95 -38.88 23.34
C ILE A 12 -22.20 -37.97 23.12
N PRO A 13 -23.45 -38.47 23.14
CA PRO A 13 -24.46 -38.25 22.10
C PRO A 13 -25.57 -37.32 22.60
N GLY A 14 -26.56 -37.05 21.73
CA GLY A 14 -27.72 -36.23 22.05
C GLY A 14 -28.53 -36.70 23.26
N ASN A 15 -29.24 -35.73 23.83
CA ASN A 15 -30.18 -35.77 24.96
C ASN A 15 -29.57 -35.95 26.36
N ALA A 16 -29.14 -34.83 26.93
CA ALA A 16 -29.18 -34.63 28.38
C ALA A 16 -29.66 -33.20 28.68
N ILE A 17 -30.85 -33.12 29.27
CA ILE A 17 -31.45 -31.92 29.85
C ILE A 17 -30.50 -31.43 30.95
N ILE A 18 -29.95 -30.21 30.79
CA ILE A 18 -29.17 -29.56 31.86
C ILE A 18 -30.15 -29.11 32.94
N PRO A 19 -29.95 -29.48 34.21
CA PRO A 19 -30.79 -29.03 35.32
C PRO A 19 -30.50 -27.56 35.60
N ASP A 20 -31.59 -26.84 35.86
CA ASP A 20 -31.67 -25.47 36.36
C ASP A 20 -30.55 -25.13 37.37
N PRO A 21 -29.61 -24.22 37.06
CA PRO A 21 -28.59 -23.83 38.02
C PRO A 21 -29.19 -22.85 39.04
N SER A 22 -29.19 -23.28 40.29
CA SER A 22 -29.67 -22.58 41.49
C SER A 22 -28.88 -21.31 41.84
N TRP A 23 -28.91 -20.29 40.99
CA TRP A 23 -28.45 -18.92 41.31
C TRP A 23 -29.63 -17.95 41.56
N ALA A 24 -30.88 -18.38 41.35
CA ALA A 24 -32.09 -17.59 41.55
C ALA A 24 -32.51 -17.36 43.03
N THR A 25 -31.73 -17.82 44.02
CA THR A 25 -32.06 -17.67 45.45
C THR A 25 -31.00 -16.94 46.29
N GLY A 26 -29.96 -16.39 45.65
CA GLY A 26 -28.93 -15.57 46.31
C GLY A 26 -29.18 -14.05 46.26
N LEU A 27 -30.03 -13.58 45.35
CA LEU A 27 -30.24 -12.14 45.09
C LEU A 27 -31.38 -11.50 45.90
N THR A 28 -32.15 -12.27 46.68
CA THR A 28 -33.23 -11.73 47.53
C THR A 28 -32.76 -11.32 48.94
N ARG A 29 -31.46 -11.45 49.27
CA ARG A 29 -30.88 -10.99 50.55
C ARG A 29 -30.02 -9.73 50.47
N LEU A 30 -29.79 -9.17 49.27
CA LEU A 30 -29.07 -7.89 49.10
C LEU A 30 -30.01 -6.68 48.93
N CYS A 31 -31.34 -6.90 48.95
CA CYS A 31 -32.35 -5.84 48.83
C CYS A 31 -33.31 -5.75 50.05
N ALA A 32 -32.97 -6.34 51.21
CA ALA A 32 -33.76 -6.22 52.43
C ALA A 32 -33.12 -5.21 53.39
N GLY A 33 -33.92 -4.26 53.86
CA GLY A 33 -33.49 -2.98 54.41
C GLY A 33 -32.58 -3.05 55.64
N SER A 34 -31.58 -2.16 55.62
CA SER A 34 -30.95 -1.62 56.83
C SER A 34 -31.75 -0.38 57.22
N GLU A 35 -32.47 -0.44 58.34
CA GLU A 35 -33.08 0.74 58.98
C GLU A 35 -32.00 1.80 59.22
N ALA A 36 -32.24 3.00 58.70
CA ALA A 36 -31.39 4.16 58.89
C ALA A 36 -31.50 4.65 60.35
N GLN A 37 -30.38 4.68 61.06
CA GLN A 37 -30.23 5.56 62.23
C GLN A 37 -30.26 7.03 61.75
N PRO A 38 -30.87 7.96 62.51
CA PRO A 38 -30.97 9.36 62.11
C PRO A 38 -29.57 9.97 62.10
N THR A 39 -29.01 10.12 60.90
CA THR A 39 -27.79 10.87 60.66
C THR A 39 -28.15 12.35 60.66
N THR A 40 -27.52 13.06 61.59
CA THR A 40 -27.58 14.51 61.74
C THR A 40 -27.40 15.19 60.38
N GLN A 41 -28.34 16.05 60.00
CA GLN A 41 -28.22 16.88 58.79
C GLN A 41 -26.96 17.75 58.90
N ILE A 42 -25.91 17.36 58.17
CA ILE A 42 -24.81 18.25 57.84
C ILE A 42 -25.27 18.97 56.56
N GLU A 43 -25.66 20.24 56.68
CA GLU A 43 -25.84 21.09 55.51
C GLU A 43 -24.55 21.07 54.67
N PRO A 44 -24.62 20.85 53.34
CA PRO A 44 -23.43 20.95 52.50
C PRO A 44 -22.90 22.37 52.58
N SER A 45 -21.67 22.53 53.07
CA SER A 45 -20.93 23.79 52.95
C SER A 45 -20.96 24.24 51.48
N PRO A 46 -21.25 25.52 51.18
CA PRO A 46 -21.31 25.99 49.80
C PRO A 46 -19.96 25.71 49.13
N GLU A 47 -19.98 24.90 48.07
CA GLU A 47 -18.81 24.62 47.24
C GLU A 47 -18.32 25.97 46.67
N VAL A 48 -17.20 26.49 47.18
CA VAL A 48 -16.65 27.77 46.73
C VAL A 48 -16.23 27.62 45.29
N MET A 49 -17.03 28.15 44.36
CA MET A 49 -16.70 28.16 42.94
C MET A 49 -15.49 29.07 42.70
N PRO A 50 -14.53 28.66 41.86
CA PRO A 50 -13.37 29.50 41.56
C PRO A 50 -13.81 30.80 40.86
N ASP A 51 -13.23 31.92 41.28
CA ASP A 51 -13.40 33.19 40.61
C ASP A 51 -12.54 33.19 39.33
N LEU A 52 -13.20 33.34 38.17
CA LEU A 52 -12.56 33.36 36.85
C LEU A 52 -12.36 34.79 36.31
N GLY A 53 -12.61 35.81 37.14
CA GLY A 53 -12.52 37.21 36.76
C GLY A 53 -13.86 37.79 36.27
N PRO A 54 -13.86 39.01 35.70
CA PRO A 54 -15.09 39.75 35.42
C PRO A 54 -15.86 39.24 34.20
N ARG A 55 -15.21 38.49 33.30
CA ARG A 55 -15.79 38.10 32.00
C ARG A 55 -16.74 36.90 32.10
N TYR A 56 -16.40 35.91 32.92
CA TYR A 56 -17.17 34.67 33.06
C TYR A 56 -17.55 34.41 34.50
N ARG A 57 -18.84 34.19 34.75
CA ARG A 57 -19.38 33.85 36.07
C ARG A 57 -19.87 32.41 36.09
N LEU A 58 -19.34 31.60 37.02
CA LEU A 58 -19.80 30.24 37.23
C LEU A 58 -21.17 30.22 37.92
N VAL A 59 -22.06 29.36 37.43
CA VAL A 59 -23.47 29.23 37.88
C VAL A 59 -23.66 27.97 38.69
N ARG A 60 -23.27 26.81 38.12
CA ARG A 60 -23.37 25.50 38.78
C ARG A 60 -22.37 24.53 38.20
N LYS A 61 -21.96 23.53 38.98
CA LYS A 61 -21.12 22.44 38.51
C LYS A 61 -21.93 21.50 37.60
N LEU A 62 -21.36 21.13 36.46
CA LEU A 62 -21.91 20.15 35.50
C LEU A 62 -21.31 18.76 35.73
N GLY A 63 -20.03 18.69 36.09
CA GLY A 63 -19.34 17.43 36.35
C GLY A 63 -17.93 17.63 36.90
N GLN A 64 -17.32 16.53 37.38
CA GLN A 64 -15.94 16.49 37.86
C GLN A 64 -15.25 15.24 37.33
N GLY A 65 -14.06 15.39 36.76
CA GLY A 65 -13.22 14.30 36.29
C GLY A 65 -11.77 14.42 36.79
N GLY A 66 -10.90 13.48 36.38
CA GLY A 66 -9.50 13.44 36.81
C GLY A 66 -8.66 14.64 36.37
N MET A 67 -9.13 15.42 35.37
CA MET A 67 -8.40 16.55 34.77
C MET A 67 -9.04 17.92 35.08
N GLY A 68 -10.01 17.98 36.00
CA GLY A 68 -10.67 19.23 36.36
C GLY A 68 -12.18 19.13 36.61
N SER A 69 -12.79 20.28 36.92
CA SER A 69 -14.24 20.41 37.08
C SER A 69 -14.82 21.21 35.90
N VAL A 70 -16.02 20.83 35.46
CA VAL A 70 -16.76 21.50 34.41
C VAL A 70 -17.96 22.20 35.04
N TYR A 71 -18.17 23.46 34.71
CA TYR A 71 -19.22 24.31 35.25
C TYR A 71 -20.05 24.91 34.12
N LEU A 72 -21.33 25.15 34.40
CA LEU A 72 -22.14 26.07 33.61
C LEU A 72 -21.65 27.47 33.98
N GLY A 73 -21.18 28.21 32.99
CA GLY A 73 -20.78 29.61 33.14
C GLY A 73 -21.64 30.52 32.26
N ILE A 74 -21.70 31.80 32.62
CA ILE A 74 -22.33 32.85 31.82
C ILE A 74 -21.27 33.90 31.49
N ASN A 75 -21.20 34.31 30.23
CA ASN A 75 -20.47 35.52 29.86
C ASN A 75 -21.25 36.73 30.39
N VAL A 76 -20.61 37.52 31.25
CA VAL A 76 -21.26 38.63 31.96
C VAL A 76 -21.70 39.75 31.02
N GLU A 77 -21.07 39.89 29.84
CA GLU A 77 -21.40 40.91 28.85
C GLU A 77 -22.53 40.47 27.89
N SER A 78 -22.51 39.22 27.41
CA SER A 78 -23.50 38.73 26.44
C SER A 78 -24.68 37.98 27.05
N ASP A 79 -24.60 37.61 28.34
CA ASP A 79 -25.54 36.71 29.03
C ASP A 79 -25.65 35.30 28.41
N GLU A 80 -24.74 34.96 27.49
CA GLU A 80 -24.67 33.64 26.87
C GLU A 80 -24.08 32.60 27.82
N GLN A 81 -24.59 31.37 27.72
CA GLN A 81 -24.19 30.24 28.56
C GLN A 81 -23.14 29.37 27.88
N PHE A 82 -22.16 28.94 28.67
CA PHE A 82 -21.02 28.13 28.22
C PHE A 82 -20.72 27.00 29.20
N ALA A 83 -20.07 25.96 28.71
CA ALA A 83 -19.41 24.96 29.54
C ALA A 83 -17.97 25.41 29.83
N ILE A 84 -17.65 25.70 31.08
CA ILE A 84 -16.33 26.19 31.49
C ILE A 84 -15.60 25.09 32.27
N LYS A 85 -14.50 24.58 31.70
CA LYS A 85 -13.65 23.56 32.32
C LYS A 85 -12.46 24.21 32.99
N THR A 86 -12.34 24.05 34.30
CA THR A 86 -11.19 24.55 35.08
C THR A 86 -10.12 23.47 35.20
N LEU A 87 -8.87 23.81 34.93
CA LEU A 87 -7.73 22.91 35.02
C LEU A 87 -7.06 22.99 36.41
N PRO A 88 -6.47 21.90 36.95
CA PRO A 88 -5.82 21.88 38.26
C PRO A 88 -4.65 22.88 38.36
N ALA A 89 -4.48 23.50 39.53
CA ALA A 89 -3.54 24.60 39.79
C ALA A 89 -2.05 24.19 40.01
N ASP A 90 -1.72 22.90 39.85
CA ASP A 90 -0.46 22.31 40.34
C ASP A 90 0.46 21.70 39.28
N ALA A 91 0.19 21.87 38.00
CA ALA A 91 1.18 21.52 37.00
C ALA A 91 2.25 22.64 36.95
N THR A 92 3.34 22.49 37.72
CA THR A 92 4.64 23.11 37.39
C THR A 92 5.10 22.51 36.07
N MET A 93 4.46 22.92 34.98
CA MET A 93 4.83 22.52 33.63
C MET A 93 6.10 23.27 33.26
N ASP A 94 7.09 22.55 32.74
CA ASP A 94 8.23 23.21 32.12
C ASP A 94 7.77 24.09 30.93
N GLU A 95 8.60 25.07 30.56
CA GLU A 95 8.28 26.03 29.49
C GLU A 95 7.97 25.32 28.16
N GLN A 96 8.61 24.18 27.87
CA GLN A 96 8.41 23.43 26.64
C GLN A 96 7.02 22.78 26.58
N THR A 97 6.54 22.29 27.71
CA THR A 97 5.24 21.65 27.83
C THR A 97 4.12 22.69 27.82
N GLN A 98 4.34 23.86 28.43
CA GLN A 98 3.43 25.01 28.32
C GLN A 98 3.32 25.53 26.88
N GLN A 99 4.43 25.61 26.14
CA GLN A 99 4.44 25.99 24.72
C GLN A 99 3.69 24.97 23.85
N ARG A 100 3.86 23.67 24.10
CA ARG A 100 3.10 22.60 23.40
C ARG A 100 1.60 22.71 23.69
N PHE A 101 1.23 22.89 24.95
CA PHE A 101 -0.16 23.06 25.38
C PHE A 101 -0.83 24.27 24.71
N GLN A 102 -0.15 25.42 24.68
CA GLN A 102 -0.65 26.61 23.98
C GLN A 102 -0.76 26.40 22.46
N LYS A 103 0.18 25.68 21.85
CA LYS A 103 0.13 25.36 20.42
C LYS A 103 -1.07 24.46 20.08
N GLU A 104 -1.32 23.44 20.88
CA GLU A 104 -2.44 22.51 20.68
C GLU A 104 -3.80 23.19 20.88
N ILE A 105 -3.91 24.06 21.87
CA ILE A 105 -5.09 24.91 22.08
C ILE A 105 -5.39 25.78 20.85
N ARG A 106 -4.35 26.41 20.27
CA ARG A 106 -4.52 27.21 19.05
C ARG A 106 -5.01 26.38 17.87
N LEU A 107 -4.41 25.21 17.64
CA LEU A 107 -4.84 24.29 16.59
C LEU A 107 -6.28 23.82 16.80
N LEU A 108 -6.68 23.53 18.04
CA LEU A 108 -8.06 23.15 18.36
C LEU A 108 -9.06 24.29 18.16
N SER A 109 -8.67 25.54 18.42
CA SER A 109 -9.53 26.70 18.16
C SER A 109 -9.81 26.94 16.68
N GLU A 110 -9.00 26.36 15.77
CA GLU A 110 -9.19 26.43 14.32
C GLU A 110 -10.16 25.34 13.81
N VAL A 111 -10.50 24.34 14.63
CA VAL A 111 -11.42 23.25 14.25
C VAL A 111 -12.87 23.68 14.51
N HIS A 112 -13.51 24.24 13.49
CA HIS A 112 -14.95 24.55 13.50
C HIS A 112 -15.74 23.49 12.76
N HIS A 113 -16.50 22.68 13.50
CA HIS A 113 -17.30 21.61 12.91
C HIS A 113 -18.59 21.35 13.71
N PRO A 114 -19.76 21.08 13.08
CA PRO A 114 -21.01 20.80 13.79
C PRO A 114 -20.90 19.68 14.83
N ASN A 115 -20.13 18.63 14.51
CA ASN A 115 -19.89 17.47 15.37
C ASN A 115 -18.72 17.63 16.36
N VAL A 116 -18.17 18.84 16.53
CA VAL A 116 -17.15 19.16 17.53
C VAL A 116 -17.69 20.25 18.45
N ALA A 117 -17.50 20.11 19.76
CA ALA A 117 -17.82 21.17 20.71
C ALA A 117 -16.81 22.31 20.54
N ASN A 118 -17.29 23.49 20.17
CA ASN A 118 -16.41 24.61 19.86
C ASN A 118 -15.69 25.13 21.11
N LEU A 119 -14.39 25.37 20.99
CA LEU A 119 -13.62 26.13 21.97
C LEU A 119 -13.82 27.63 21.68
N VAL A 120 -14.44 28.33 22.62
CA VAL A 120 -14.84 29.73 22.47
C VAL A 120 -13.78 30.68 23.00
N ASP A 121 -13.21 30.38 24.17
CA ASP A 121 -12.20 31.23 24.81
C ASP A 121 -11.29 30.40 25.72
N ILE A 122 -10.09 30.92 25.98
CA ILE A 122 -9.16 30.38 26.97
C ILE A 122 -8.74 31.51 27.89
N GLY A 123 -8.79 31.27 29.19
CA GLY A 123 -8.39 32.25 30.18
C GLY A 123 -7.57 31.66 31.30
N GLN A 124 -6.96 32.57 32.06
CA GLN A 124 -6.23 32.25 33.27
C GLN A 124 -6.52 33.34 34.31
N GLN A 125 -7.01 32.93 35.48
CA GLN A 125 -7.23 33.82 36.62
C GLN A 125 -6.43 33.30 37.82
N GLY A 126 -5.41 34.05 38.21
CA GLY A 126 -4.44 33.60 39.22
C GLY A 126 -3.73 32.31 38.78
N ARG A 127 -3.93 31.22 39.55
CA ARG A 127 -3.38 29.89 39.24
C ARG A 127 -4.34 28.97 38.50
N THR A 128 -5.57 29.42 38.23
CA THR A 128 -6.60 28.61 37.59
C THR A 128 -6.68 28.95 36.11
N SER A 129 -6.24 28.02 35.27
CA SER A 129 -6.49 28.06 33.83
C SER A 129 -7.87 27.46 33.55
N TYR A 130 -8.58 28.03 32.57
CA TYR A 130 -9.91 27.56 32.19
C TYR A 130 -10.12 27.60 30.67
N LEU A 131 -10.95 26.68 30.20
CA LEU A 131 -11.39 26.57 28.81
C LEU A 131 -12.89 26.84 28.76
N VAL A 132 -13.31 27.76 27.89
CA VAL A 132 -14.71 28.11 27.66
C VAL A 132 -15.16 27.43 26.39
N MET A 133 -16.15 26.56 26.50
CA MET A 133 -16.62 25.70 25.41
C MET A 133 -18.12 25.90 25.20
N GLU A 134 -18.58 25.54 24.00
CA GLU A 134 -20.00 25.42 23.69
C GLU A 134 -20.73 24.56 24.73
N LEU A 135 -21.87 25.04 25.23
CA LEU A 135 -22.74 24.26 26.11
C LEU A 135 -23.65 23.35 25.26
N VAL A 136 -23.48 22.03 25.42
CA VAL A 136 -24.34 21.04 24.75
C VAL A 136 -25.41 20.55 25.72
N GLU A 137 -26.68 20.88 25.45
CA GLU A 137 -27.81 20.43 26.26
C GLU A 137 -28.23 19.00 25.87
N GLY A 138 -27.96 18.02 26.73
CA GLY A 138 -28.29 16.63 26.48
C GLY A 138 -27.66 15.67 27.48
N ALA A 139 -27.10 14.57 26.99
CA ALA A 139 -26.38 13.57 27.79
C ALA A 139 -25.12 13.09 27.07
N ASP A 140 -24.15 12.54 27.80
CA ASP A 140 -23.03 11.82 27.19
C ASP A 140 -23.41 10.37 26.83
N LEU A 141 -22.63 9.74 25.97
CA LEU A 141 -22.88 8.38 25.51
C LEU A 141 -22.72 7.34 26.62
N LYS A 142 -21.95 7.66 27.68
CA LYS A 142 -21.83 6.81 28.87
C LYS A 142 -23.16 6.73 29.62
N TYR A 143 -23.84 7.87 29.81
CA TYR A 143 -25.17 7.91 30.40
C TYR A 143 -26.17 7.09 29.58
N VAL A 144 -26.08 7.13 28.25
CA VAL A 144 -26.91 6.29 27.37
C VAL A 144 -26.64 4.80 27.62
N LEU A 145 -25.38 4.36 27.65
CA LEU A 145 -25.02 2.97 27.95
C LEU A 145 -25.52 2.50 29.32
N GLU A 146 -25.42 3.35 30.36
CA GLU A 146 -25.87 3.03 31.72
C GLU A 146 -27.39 2.87 31.84
N ASN A 147 -28.17 3.61 31.04
CA ASN A 147 -29.63 3.65 31.15
C ASN A 147 -30.36 2.84 30.08
N HIS A 148 -29.78 2.67 28.89
CA HIS A 148 -30.34 1.90 27.77
C HIS A 148 -29.70 0.51 27.63
N GLY A 149 -28.44 0.33 28.06
CA GLY A 149 -27.66 -0.88 27.80
C GLY A 149 -27.02 -0.85 26.41
N CYS A 150 -27.11 -1.95 25.65
CA CYS A 150 -26.64 -2.00 24.27
C CYS A 150 -27.61 -1.31 23.30
N LEU A 151 -27.10 -0.92 22.13
CA LEU A 151 -27.85 -0.27 21.06
C LEU A 151 -28.02 -1.21 19.85
N PRO A 152 -29.11 -1.07 19.08
CA PRO A 152 -29.24 -1.73 17.78
C PRO A 152 -28.07 -1.39 16.85
N GLU A 153 -27.61 -2.38 16.07
CA GLU A 153 -26.44 -2.26 15.18
C GLU A 153 -26.46 -0.97 14.35
N ARG A 154 -27.59 -0.69 13.69
CA ARG A 154 -27.76 0.50 12.85
C ARG A 154 -27.56 1.80 13.62
N MET A 155 -28.11 1.92 14.84
CA MET A 155 -27.98 3.12 15.67
C MET A 155 -26.55 3.29 16.17
N ALA A 156 -25.91 2.20 16.62
CA ALA A 156 -24.52 2.24 17.06
C ALA A 156 -23.57 2.70 15.93
N LEU A 157 -23.75 2.16 14.72
CA LEU A 157 -23.01 2.58 13.53
C LEU A 157 -23.26 4.04 13.17
N GLN A 158 -24.52 4.50 13.19
CA GLN A 158 -24.85 5.91 12.91
C GLN A 158 -24.22 6.86 13.92
N ILE A 159 -24.18 6.51 15.21
CA ILE A 159 -23.51 7.33 16.23
C ILE A 159 -22.01 7.42 15.95
N ILE A 160 -21.34 6.28 15.74
CA ILE A 160 -19.89 6.26 15.48
C ILE A 160 -19.54 6.98 14.18
N ARG A 161 -20.38 6.85 13.14
CA ARG A 161 -20.25 7.60 11.89
C ARG A 161 -20.18 9.11 12.13
N GLU A 162 -21.13 9.67 12.89
CA GLU A 162 -21.18 11.10 13.19
C GLU A 162 -20.00 11.54 14.08
N VAL A 163 -19.53 10.68 14.98
CA VAL A 163 -18.29 10.92 15.74
C VAL A 163 -17.10 10.98 14.78
N CYS A 164 -17.00 10.06 13.82
CA CYS A 164 -15.93 10.06 12.82
C CYS A 164 -15.91 11.35 11.99
N ILE A 165 -17.07 11.92 11.63
CA ILE A 165 -17.13 13.21 10.91
C ILE A 165 -16.49 14.33 11.75
N GLY A 166 -16.77 14.39 13.05
CA GLY A 166 -16.15 15.38 13.95
C GLY A 166 -14.64 15.17 14.12
N VAL A 167 -14.21 13.92 14.27
CA VAL A 167 -12.78 13.57 14.44
C VAL A 167 -11.99 13.76 13.15
N GLU A 168 -12.60 13.52 11.98
CA GLU A 168 -12.04 13.79 10.66
C GLU A 168 -11.58 15.25 10.51
N ALA A 169 -12.40 16.21 10.93
CA ALA A 169 -12.04 17.63 10.91
C ALA A 169 -10.78 17.94 11.76
N ALA A 170 -10.58 17.23 12.87
CA ALA A 170 -9.38 17.38 13.69
C ALA A 170 -8.15 16.71 13.04
N HIS A 171 -8.32 15.50 12.51
CA HIS A 171 -7.23 14.77 11.82
C HIS A 171 -6.68 15.53 10.61
N GLN A 172 -7.55 16.19 9.83
CA GLN A 172 -7.16 17.01 8.68
C GLN A 172 -6.27 18.21 9.07
N ASN A 173 -6.37 18.68 10.32
CA ASN A 173 -5.54 19.73 10.90
C ASN A 173 -4.33 19.16 11.68
N GLY A 174 -4.06 17.85 11.56
CA GLY A 174 -2.93 17.18 12.23
C GLY A 174 -3.13 16.97 13.74
N ILE A 175 -4.36 17.08 14.24
CA ILE A 175 -4.72 16.90 15.65
C ILE A 175 -5.26 15.49 15.85
N ILE A 176 -4.78 14.79 16.89
CA ILE A 176 -5.26 13.45 17.30
C ILE A 176 -5.93 13.62 18.67
N HIS A 177 -7.14 13.08 18.87
CA HIS A 177 -7.94 13.25 20.07
C HIS A 177 -7.35 12.55 21.31
N ARG A 178 -6.88 11.30 21.16
CA ARG A 178 -6.14 10.47 22.15
C ARG A 178 -6.90 9.98 23.38
N ASP A 179 -8.12 10.47 23.61
CA ASP A 179 -8.98 10.03 24.72
C ASP A 179 -10.45 9.88 24.29
N LEU A 180 -10.70 9.29 23.11
CA LEU A 180 -12.07 9.00 22.68
C LEU A 180 -12.68 7.90 23.55
N LYS A 181 -13.87 8.18 24.11
CA LYS A 181 -14.63 7.29 24.98
C LYS A 181 -16.07 7.77 25.09
N PRO A 182 -17.04 6.94 25.54
CA PRO A 182 -18.43 7.34 25.66
C PRO A 182 -18.67 8.64 26.45
N ALA A 183 -17.90 8.90 27.51
CA ALA A 183 -18.03 10.11 28.32
C ALA A 183 -17.64 11.42 27.59
N ASN A 184 -16.90 11.32 26.48
CA ASN A 184 -16.44 12.48 25.69
C ASN A 184 -17.28 12.67 24.39
N ILE A 185 -18.37 11.91 24.24
CA ILE A 185 -19.30 11.99 23.12
C ILE A 185 -20.63 12.48 23.66
N LEU A 186 -20.98 13.73 23.34
CA LEU A 186 -22.21 14.39 23.79
C LEU A 186 -23.31 14.19 22.75
N LEU A 187 -24.52 13.88 23.20
CA LEU A 187 -25.71 13.71 22.39
C LEU A 187 -26.74 14.76 22.81
N SER A 188 -27.40 15.37 21.82
CA SER A 188 -28.47 16.33 22.03
C SER A 188 -29.65 16.00 21.12
N ALA A 189 -30.87 16.15 21.64
CA ALA A 189 -32.10 15.87 20.92
C ALA A 189 -33.15 16.96 21.18
N LEU A 190 -34.07 17.14 20.25
CA LEU A 190 -35.20 18.05 20.42
C LEU A 190 -36.10 17.56 21.56
N ARG A 191 -36.35 18.45 22.51
CA ARG A 191 -37.23 18.18 23.66
C ARG A 191 -38.69 18.21 23.22
N ILE A 192 -39.47 17.25 23.70
CA ILE A 192 -40.93 17.24 23.54
C ILE A 192 -41.56 17.50 24.91
N GLY A 193 -42.02 18.74 25.13
CA GLY A 193 -42.59 19.18 26.42
C GLY A 193 -41.51 19.50 27.47
N ASP A 194 -41.81 19.21 28.74
CA ASP A 194 -40.95 19.58 29.89
C ASP A 194 -39.92 18.52 30.28
N GLU A 195 -39.69 17.50 29.45
CA GLU A 195 -38.73 16.42 29.74
C GLU A 195 -37.29 16.92 29.88
N SER A 196 -36.46 16.24 30.67
CA SER A 196 -35.06 16.62 30.81
C SER A 196 -34.29 16.41 29.49
N PRO A 197 -33.23 17.18 29.19
CA PRO A 197 -32.41 16.99 27.99
C PRO A 197 -31.90 15.55 27.84
N ALA A 198 -31.51 14.91 28.94
CA ALA A 198 -31.07 13.51 28.95
C ALA A 198 -32.19 12.51 28.58
N ARG A 199 -33.44 12.77 29.02
CA ARG A 199 -34.58 11.93 28.65
C ARG A 199 -34.94 12.08 27.17
N ALA A 200 -34.85 13.29 26.63
CA ALA A 200 -35.06 13.54 25.20
C ALA A 200 -34.09 12.73 24.32
N VAL A 201 -32.81 12.61 24.72
CA VAL A 201 -31.82 11.76 24.04
C VAL A 201 -32.23 10.29 24.05
N LEU A 202 -32.61 9.76 25.21
CA LEU A 202 -33.05 8.37 25.32
C LEU A 202 -34.31 8.10 24.47
N ALA A 203 -35.29 9.02 24.50
CA ALA A 203 -36.51 8.91 23.69
C ALA A 203 -36.21 8.96 22.18
N ALA A 204 -35.25 9.78 21.74
CA ALA A 204 -34.81 9.80 20.35
C ALA A 204 -34.24 8.44 19.93
N ILE A 205 -33.35 7.86 20.74
CA ILE A 205 -32.76 6.54 20.49
C ILE A 205 -33.83 5.44 20.45
N GLU A 206 -34.75 5.43 21.43
CA GLU A 206 -35.86 4.47 21.52
C GLU A 206 -36.79 4.53 20.29
N THR A 207 -36.98 5.73 19.72
CA THR A 207 -37.79 5.95 18.51
C THR A 207 -37.01 5.75 17.20
N GLY A 208 -35.72 5.41 17.28
CA GLY A 208 -34.84 5.23 16.13
C GLY A 208 -34.37 6.52 15.47
N ASN A 209 -34.55 7.67 16.13
CA ASN A 209 -34.08 8.97 15.66
C ASN A 209 -32.64 9.21 16.13
N LEU A 210 -31.75 9.59 15.20
CA LEU A 210 -30.37 9.90 15.52
C LEU A 210 -30.28 11.26 16.23
N PRO A 211 -29.79 11.34 17.48
CA PRO A 211 -29.51 12.62 18.13
C PRO A 211 -28.33 13.34 17.44
N SER A 212 -28.27 14.66 17.62
CA SER A 212 -27.08 15.44 17.25
C SER A 212 -25.91 15.04 18.12
N ILE A 213 -24.73 14.88 17.53
CA ILE A 213 -23.53 14.36 18.21
C ILE A 213 -22.44 15.41 18.21
N LYS A 214 -21.77 15.59 19.35
CA LYS A 214 -20.63 16.49 19.50
C LYS A 214 -19.51 15.81 20.28
N VAL A 215 -18.32 15.78 19.68
CA VAL A 215 -17.09 15.33 20.32
C VAL A 215 -16.51 16.47 21.16
N THR A 216 -16.11 16.18 22.38
CA THR A 216 -15.51 17.14 23.32
C THR A 216 -14.25 16.56 23.96
N ASP A 217 -13.52 17.38 24.71
CA ASP A 217 -12.38 16.94 25.52
C ASP A 217 -11.25 16.27 24.71
N PHE A 218 -10.84 16.93 23.62
CA PHE A 218 -9.57 16.64 22.94
C PHE A 218 -8.44 16.66 23.99
N GLY A 219 -7.62 15.61 24.00
CA GLY A 219 -6.72 15.21 25.10
C GLY A 219 -5.55 16.14 25.43
N LEU A 220 -5.82 17.45 25.54
CA LEU A 220 -4.95 18.58 25.88
C LEU A 220 -4.05 18.34 27.10
N ALA A 221 -4.50 17.51 28.05
CA ALA A 221 -3.75 17.22 29.28
C ALA A 221 -2.74 16.06 29.13
N ARG A 222 -2.88 15.16 28.14
CA ARG A 222 -1.95 14.02 27.97
C ARG A 222 -0.61 14.41 27.35
N HIS A 223 -0.49 15.60 26.75
CA HIS A 223 0.80 16.15 26.33
C HIS A 223 1.67 16.62 27.51
N VAL A 224 1.07 16.84 28.68
CA VAL A 224 1.78 17.32 29.88
C VAL A 224 2.74 16.26 30.44
N ASP A 225 2.40 14.98 30.26
CA ASP A 225 3.13 13.85 30.86
C ASP A 225 4.04 13.09 29.88
N GLN A 226 4.14 13.52 28.61
CA GLN A 226 4.95 12.82 27.60
C GLN A 226 6.47 13.03 27.73
N GLY A 227 6.92 13.71 28.79
CA GLY A 227 8.35 13.86 29.13
C GLY A 227 8.98 12.65 29.83
N ALA A 228 8.19 11.65 30.27
CA ALA A 228 8.73 10.50 30.98
C ALA A 228 7.88 9.23 30.77
N SER A 229 8.15 8.49 29.69
CA SER A 229 7.53 7.20 29.36
C SER A 229 7.77 6.08 30.39
N LEU A 230 8.58 6.33 31.43
CA LEU A 230 8.84 5.42 32.55
C LEU A 230 8.04 5.73 33.84
N GLN A 231 7.22 6.80 33.88
CA GLN A 231 6.42 7.13 35.07
C GLN A 231 4.97 6.63 35.03
N LEU A 232 4.47 6.11 33.90
CA LEU A 232 3.12 5.53 33.81
C LEU A 232 2.89 4.34 34.77
N THR A 233 3.96 3.67 35.22
CA THR A 233 3.90 2.60 36.22
C THR A 233 3.90 3.10 37.67
N GLN A 234 4.31 4.34 37.95
CA GLN A 234 4.31 4.93 39.30
C GLN A 234 3.11 5.87 39.56
N THR A 235 2.37 6.28 38.52
CA THR A 235 1.23 7.21 38.61
C THR A 235 -0.14 6.51 38.42
N ALA A 236 -0.21 5.20 38.58
CA ALA A 236 -1.42 4.39 38.39
C ALA A 236 -2.60 4.75 39.33
N THR A 237 -2.36 5.56 40.37
CA THR A 237 -3.39 6.01 41.31
C THR A 237 -4.13 7.28 40.87
N MET A 238 -3.65 8.02 39.87
CA MET A 238 -4.28 9.28 39.40
C MET A 238 -5.02 9.17 38.06
N LEU A 239 -4.70 8.17 37.22
CA LEU A 239 -5.42 7.89 35.99
C LEU A 239 -6.49 6.83 36.27
N GLY A 240 -7.77 7.14 36.03
CA GLY A 240 -8.84 6.13 36.14
C GLY A 240 -8.62 4.92 35.23
N THR A 241 -9.52 3.93 35.30
CA THR A 241 -9.37 2.66 34.56
C THR A 241 -9.30 2.86 33.04
N PRO A 242 -8.19 2.51 32.35
CA PRO A 242 -7.92 2.90 30.97
C PRO A 242 -8.60 1.99 29.92
N TYR A 243 -9.93 1.86 29.96
CA TYR A 243 -10.70 0.93 29.11
C TYR A 243 -10.60 1.15 27.59
N TYR A 244 -10.20 2.35 27.14
CA TYR A 244 -10.23 2.75 25.73
C TYR A 244 -8.83 3.08 25.18
N ILE A 245 -7.77 2.74 25.92
CA ILE A 245 -6.39 3.09 25.56
C ILE A 245 -5.90 2.27 24.36
N ALA A 246 -5.29 2.94 23.38
CA ALA A 246 -4.67 2.25 22.26
C ALA A 246 -3.35 1.58 22.69
N PRO A 247 -2.98 0.40 22.13
CA PRO A 247 -1.76 -0.31 22.48
C PRO A 247 -0.49 0.55 22.40
N GLU A 248 -0.36 1.34 21.33
CA GLU A 248 0.76 2.24 21.07
C GLU A 248 0.84 3.44 22.02
N GLN A 249 -0.23 3.74 22.76
CA GLN A 249 -0.17 4.75 23.84
C GLN A 249 0.51 4.21 25.10
N CYS A 250 0.71 2.90 25.20
CA CYS A 250 1.32 2.23 26.34
C CYS A 250 2.77 1.80 26.08
N THR A 251 3.25 1.86 24.83
CA THR A 251 4.59 1.43 24.43
C THR A 251 5.48 2.64 24.10
N GLU A 252 6.79 2.54 24.36
CA GLU A 252 7.75 3.63 24.11
C GLU A 252 8.05 3.87 22.62
N GLN A 253 7.44 3.12 21.71
CA GLN A 253 7.82 3.06 20.30
C GLN A 253 6.80 3.76 19.39
N GLY A 254 7.16 4.95 18.92
CA GLY A 254 6.55 5.58 17.74
C GLY A 254 5.79 6.89 18.00
N ARG A 255 5.65 7.68 16.93
CA ARG A 255 4.81 8.87 16.90
C ARG A 255 3.35 8.42 16.82
N LEU A 256 2.52 8.86 17.77
CA LEU A 256 1.07 8.60 17.74
C LEU A 256 0.47 9.04 16.39
N SER A 257 -0.35 8.18 15.81
CA SER A 257 -1.07 8.39 14.54
C SER A 257 -2.59 8.44 14.77
N PRO A 258 -3.37 8.98 13.80
CA PRO A 258 -4.85 8.97 13.83
C PRO A 258 -5.49 7.59 14.07
N SER A 259 -4.79 6.51 13.75
CA SER A 259 -5.21 5.13 14.03
C SER A 259 -5.40 4.80 15.52
N ALA A 260 -4.83 5.61 16.43
CA ALA A 260 -5.06 5.46 17.87
C ALA A 260 -6.53 5.80 18.21
N ASP A 261 -7.06 6.88 17.63
CA ASP A 261 -8.46 7.27 17.80
C ASP A 261 -9.42 6.25 17.20
N VAL A 262 -9.05 5.65 16.05
CA VAL A 262 -9.78 4.53 15.44
C VAL A 262 -9.91 3.34 16.39
N TYR A 263 -8.85 3.01 17.14
CA TYR A 263 -8.90 1.93 18.12
C TYR A 263 -9.87 2.24 19.26
N SER A 264 -9.78 3.44 19.83
CA SER A 264 -10.70 3.88 20.89
C SER A 264 -12.16 3.92 20.44
N LEU A 265 -12.42 4.32 19.20
CA LEU A 265 -13.75 4.23 18.58
C LEU A 265 -14.19 2.78 18.37
N GLY A 266 -13.26 1.87 18.04
CA GLY A 266 -13.51 0.43 17.99
C GLY A 266 -13.97 -0.15 19.32
N ILE A 267 -13.31 0.23 20.41
CA ILE A 267 -13.72 -0.16 21.77
C ILE A 267 -15.11 0.41 22.10
N THR A 268 -15.33 1.69 21.78
CA THR A 268 -16.61 2.37 21.98
C THR A 268 -17.73 1.66 21.20
N LEU A 269 -17.52 1.32 19.93
CA LEU A 269 -18.48 0.59 19.11
C LEU A 269 -18.75 -0.81 19.67
N PHE A 270 -17.72 -1.53 20.09
CA PHE A 270 -17.88 -2.84 20.74
C PHE A 270 -18.79 -2.74 21.98
N GLU A 271 -18.57 -1.73 22.82
CA GLU A 271 -19.37 -1.50 24.02
C GLU A 271 -20.81 -1.09 23.68
N LEU A 272 -21.04 -0.24 22.67
CA LEU A 272 -22.39 0.07 22.20
C LEU A 272 -23.15 -1.18 21.74
N LEU A 273 -22.47 -2.12 21.09
CA LEU A 273 -23.08 -3.32 20.53
C LEU A 273 -23.31 -4.45 21.56
N THR A 274 -22.56 -4.45 22.67
CA THR A 274 -22.56 -5.55 23.66
C THR A 274 -22.94 -5.11 25.08
N GLY A 275 -22.96 -3.80 25.33
CA GLY A 275 -23.17 -3.19 26.64
C GLY A 275 -21.95 -3.20 27.57
N LYS A 276 -20.81 -3.77 27.15
CA LYS A 276 -19.57 -3.84 27.95
C LYS A 276 -18.32 -3.73 27.06
N PRO A 277 -17.21 -3.15 27.53
CA PRO A 277 -15.97 -3.12 26.77
C PRO A 277 -15.38 -4.55 26.59
N PRO A 278 -14.54 -4.77 25.56
CA PRO A 278 -13.98 -6.09 25.25
C PRO A 278 -12.97 -6.59 26.29
N PHE A 279 -12.32 -5.67 27.02
CA PHE A 279 -11.33 -5.97 28.05
C PHE A 279 -11.76 -5.37 29.37
N VAL A 280 -11.76 -6.19 30.43
CA VAL A 280 -12.12 -5.79 31.79
C VAL A 280 -11.15 -6.43 32.77
N ALA A 281 -10.53 -5.61 33.62
CA ALA A 281 -9.70 -6.06 34.74
C ALA A 281 -9.76 -5.03 35.88
N ASP A 282 -9.65 -5.52 37.12
CA ASP A 282 -9.61 -4.67 38.32
C ASP A 282 -8.26 -3.95 38.51
N ASP A 283 -7.20 -4.51 37.91
CA ASP A 283 -5.84 -3.94 37.90
C ASP A 283 -5.60 -3.18 36.58
N PRO A 284 -5.33 -1.85 36.62
CA PRO A 284 -5.03 -1.05 35.43
C PRO A 284 -3.84 -1.57 34.61
N ILE A 285 -2.82 -2.14 35.26
CA ILE A 285 -1.65 -2.70 34.56
C ILE A 285 -2.06 -3.93 33.77
N LYS A 286 -2.87 -4.80 34.38
CA LYS A 286 -3.44 -5.96 33.69
C LYS A 286 -4.31 -5.54 32.52
N LEU A 287 -5.14 -4.50 32.68
CA LEU A 287 -5.98 -3.99 31.59
C LEU A 287 -5.13 -3.47 30.41
N ILE A 288 -4.08 -2.71 30.70
CA ILE A 288 -3.12 -2.26 29.67
C ILE A 288 -2.48 -3.46 28.96
N SER A 289 -2.07 -4.50 29.70
CA SER A 289 -1.53 -5.72 29.12
C SER A 289 -2.54 -6.39 28.15
N MET A 290 -3.83 -6.43 28.51
CA MET A 290 -4.87 -6.98 27.63
C MET A 290 -5.02 -6.15 26.34
N HIS A 291 -4.98 -4.82 26.45
CA HIS A 291 -4.98 -3.96 25.27
C HIS A 291 -3.77 -4.24 24.35
N CYS A 292 -2.57 -4.42 24.91
CA CYS A 292 -1.36 -4.66 24.15
C CYS A 292 -1.30 -6.05 23.50
N PHE A 293 -1.82 -7.10 24.16
CA PHE A 293 -1.49 -8.48 23.79
C PHE A 293 -2.69 -9.41 23.58
N ASP A 294 -3.83 -9.18 24.24
CA ASP A 294 -4.96 -10.12 24.20
C ASP A 294 -5.88 -9.83 23.01
N GLU A 295 -6.30 -10.85 22.27
CA GLU A 295 -7.30 -10.69 21.21
C GLU A 295 -8.68 -10.33 21.78
N ALA A 296 -9.41 -9.45 21.10
CA ALA A 296 -10.76 -9.08 21.51
C ALA A 296 -11.73 -10.26 21.34
N PRO A 297 -12.72 -10.44 22.24
CA PRO A 297 -13.72 -11.49 22.08
C PRO A 297 -14.51 -11.36 20.77
N GLU A 298 -14.89 -12.49 20.16
CA GLU A 298 -15.73 -12.50 18.96
C GLU A 298 -17.13 -11.92 19.24
N LEU A 299 -17.50 -10.82 18.56
CA LEU A 299 -18.80 -10.16 18.70
C LEU A 299 -19.98 -11.10 18.46
N ALA A 300 -19.92 -11.93 17.43
CA ALA A 300 -20.98 -12.87 17.07
C ALA A 300 -21.30 -13.88 18.19
N ARG A 301 -20.36 -14.15 19.11
CA ARG A 301 -20.61 -15.00 20.29
C ARG A 301 -21.36 -14.27 21.40
N LEU A 302 -21.19 -12.94 21.50
CA LEU A 302 -21.80 -12.11 22.53
C LEU A 302 -23.18 -11.59 22.10
N ASN A 303 -23.32 -11.22 20.82
CA ASN A 303 -24.56 -10.74 20.24
C ASN A 303 -24.71 -11.29 18.79
N PRO A 304 -25.43 -12.41 18.60
CA PRO A 304 -25.63 -13.03 17.29
C PRO A 304 -26.46 -12.23 16.29
N GLU A 305 -27.11 -11.14 16.73
CA GLU A 305 -27.91 -10.28 15.84
C GLU A 305 -27.04 -9.29 15.03
N ILE A 306 -25.76 -9.14 15.40
CA ILE A 306 -24.81 -8.27 14.70
C ILE A 306 -24.40 -8.91 13.38
N SER A 307 -24.42 -8.14 12.29
CA SER A 307 -23.95 -8.60 11.00
C SER A 307 -22.46 -8.98 10.99
N ASP A 308 -22.11 -9.94 10.13
CA ASP A 308 -20.71 -10.33 9.94
C ASP A 308 -19.82 -9.14 9.50
N ARG A 309 -20.40 -8.18 8.75
CA ARG A 309 -19.69 -6.97 8.30
C ARG A 309 -19.31 -6.07 9.48
N THR A 310 -20.25 -5.80 10.38
CA THR A 310 -19.96 -5.01 11.57
C THR A 310 -19.00 -5.73 12.51
N SER A 311 -19.11 -7.06 12.62
CA SER A 311 -18.13 -7.86 13.37
C SER A 311 -16.71 -7.71 12.80
N ARG A 312 -16.55 -7.74 11.47
CA ARG A 312 -15.26 -7.50 10.79
C ARG A 312 -14.77 -6.08 10.97
N LEU A 313 -15.65 -5.07 10.88
CA LEU A 313 -15.33 -3.67 11.10
C LEU A 313 -14.68 -3.47 12.48
N VAL A 314 -15.35 -3.95 13.52
CA VAL A 314 -14.86 -3.83 14.90
C VAL A 314 -13.55 -4.61 15.07
N HIS A 315 -13.45 -5.83 14.53
CA HIS A 315 -12.20 -6.59 14.57
C HIS A 315 -11.02 -5.84 13.91
N LYS A 316 -11.25 -5.16 12.77
CA LYS A 316 -10.24 -4.34 12.09
C LYS A 316 -9.84 -3.11 12.93
N THR A 317 -10.79 -2.44 13.58
CA THR A 317 -10.47 -1.32 14.48
C THR A 317 -9.64 -1.74 15.71
N LEU A 318 -9.80 -2.98 16.18
CA LEU A 318 -9.15 -3.50 17.39
C LEU A 318 -7.82 -4.24 17.14
N GLN A 319 -7.30 -4.19 15.92
CA GLN A 319 -5.98 -4.76 15.61
C GLN A 319 -4.89 -4.11 16.47
N LYS A 320 -3.94 -4.92 16.96
CA LYS A 320 -2.91 -4.43 17.89
C LYS A 320 -1.94 -3.48 17.22
N SER A 321 -1.44 -3.86 16.05
CA SER A 321 -0.63 -2.96 15.24
C SER A 321 -1.51 -1.93 14.53
N PRO A 322 -1.18 -0.62 14.60
CA PRO A 322 -1.91 0.44 13.90
C PRO A 322 -1.90 0.25 12.38
N ASP A 323 -0.90 -0.48 11.84
CA ASP A 323 -0.78 -0.78 10.41
C ASP A 323 -1.84 -1.76 9.87
N PHE A 324 -2.70 -2.31 10.73
CA PHE A 324 -3.81 -3.17 10.33
C PHE A 324 -5.18 -2.58 10.65
N ARG A 325 -5.21 -1.37 11.22
CA ARG A 325 -6.45 -0.62 11.44
C ARG A 325 -6.78 0.24 10.23
N PHE A 326 -7.96 0.86 10.30
CA PHE A 326 -8.25 2.04 9.48
C PHE A 326 -7.23 3.13 9.79
N VAL A 327 -6.75 3.80 8.74
CA VAL A 327 -5.67 4.79 8.81
C VAL A 327 -6.09 5.98 9.69
N ASP A 328 -7.34 6.39 9.59
CA ASP A 328 -7.94 7.52 10.28
C ASP A 328 -9.48 7.38 10.41
N ALA A 329 -10.11 8.40 11.00
CA ALA A 329 -11.56 8.48 11.16
C ALA A 329 -12.32 8.57 9.83
N THR A 330 -11.75 9.18 8.79
CA THR A 330 -12.37 9.26 7.45
C THR A 330 -12.54 7.85 6.88
N HIS A 331 -11.47 7.05 6.92
CA HIS A 331 -11.49 5.67 6.42
C HIS A 331 -12.47 4.79 7.22
N LEU A 332 -12.54 4.94 8.55
CA LEU A 332 -13.56 4.24 9.36
C LEU A 332 -14.99 4.68 9.00
N ARG A 333 -15.24 5.99 8.83
CA ARG A 333 -16.56 6.54 8.46
C ARG A 333 -17.06 5.96 7.15
N GLU A 334 -16.21 5.89 6.13
CA GLU A 334 -16.60 5.41 4.81
C GLU A 334 -16.99 3.92 4.83
N GLU A 335 -16.29 3.08 5.59
CA GLU A 335 -16.70 1.68 5.75
C GLU A 335 -18.04 1.58 6.48
N ILE A 336 -18.29 2.42 7.48
CA ILE A 336 -19.60 2.50 8.13
C ILE A 336 -20.68 2.95 7.14
N ASP A 337 -20.41 3.95 6.31
CA ASP A 337 -21.32 4.41 5.23
C ASP A 337 -21.66 3.26 4.28
N GLN A 338 -20.68 2.45 3.88
CA GLN A 338 -20.91 1.28 3.04
C GLN A 338 -21.81 0.24 3.73
N ILE A 339 -21.59 -0.04 5.02
CA ILE A 339 -22.43 -0.97 5.78
C ILE A 339 -23.86 -0.44 5.88
N LEU A 340 -24.05 0.84 6.22
CA LEU A 340 -25.36 1.45 6.42
C LEU A 340 -26.19 1.56 5.13
N ASN A 341 -25.53 1.73 3.98
CA ASN A 341 -26.15 1.86 2.66
C ASN A 341 -26.28 0.52 1.93
N GLY A 342 -25.82 -0.59 2.52
CA GLY A 342 -25.81 -1.90 1.87
C GLY A 342 -24.86 -1.99 0.66
N GLY A 343 -23.80 -1.18 0.66
CA GLY A 343 -22.75 -1.21 -0.36
C GLY A 343 -22.00 -2.55 -0.39
N VAL A 344 -21.22 -2.78 -1.44
CA VAL A 344 -20.39 -4.00 -1.57
C VAL A 344 -19.32 -4.02 -0.46
N ASP A 345 -18.97 -5.20 0.04
CA ASP A 345 -17.94 -5.38 1.08
C ASP A 345 -16.55 -5.12 0.51
N SER A 346 -15.93 -3.98 0.88
CA SER A 346 -14.56 -3.60 0.51
C SER A 346 -13.49 -4.61 0.99
N ASN A 347 -13.82 -5.39 2.02
CA ASN A 347 -13.00 -6.43 2.63
C ASN A 347 -13.35 -7.84 2.13
N SER A 348 -14.15 -7.97 1.07
CA SER A 348 -14.34 -9.25 0.42
C SER A 348 -12.99 -9.79 -0.06
N ILE A 349 -12.70 -11.06 0.28
CA ILE A 349 -11.43 -11.71 -0.09
C ILE A 349 -11.38 -11.76 -1.63
N HIS A 350 -10.59 -10.87 -2.23
CA HIS A 350 -10.24 -10.95 -3.63
C HIS A 350 -9.33 -12.15 -3.88
N PRO A 351 -9.59 -12.97 -4.92
CA PRO A 351 -10.61 -12.82 -5.97
C PRO A 351 -12.02 -13.12 -5.49
N VAL A 352 -13.00 -12.38 -6.02
CA VAL A 352 -14.42 -12.72 -5.91
C VAL A 352 -14.64 -14.16 -6.39
N LEU A 353 -15.19 -14.99 -5.49
CA LEU A 353 -15.33 -16.43 -5.73
C LEU A 353 -16.54 -16.75 -6.62
N PRO A 354 -16.43 -17.75 -7.51
CA PRO A 354 -17.57 -18.19 -8.31
C PRO A 354 -18.74 -18.71 -7.46
N LYS A 355 -19.96 -18.30 -7.80
CA LYS A 355 -21.18 -18.72 -7.10
C LYS A 355 -21.34 -20.24 -7.18
N THR A 356 -21.46 -20.90 -6.03
CA THR A 356 -21.50 -22.37 -5.96
C THR A 356 -22.64 -22.87 -5.08
N LYS A 357 -23.32 -23.93 -5.55
CA LYS A 357 -24.30 -24.67 -4.76
C LYS A 357 -23.61 -25.88 -4.12
N GLY A 358 -23.61 -25.97 -2.80
CA GLY A 358 -23.07 -27.12 -2.06
C GLY A 358 -22.05 -26.75 -0.98
N ARG A 359 -21.51 -27.77 -0.29
CA ARG A 359 -20.54 -27.59 0.79
C ARG A 359 -19.15 -27.29 0.24
N LEU A 360 -18.58 -26.16 0.63
CA LEU A 360 -17.19 -25.81 0.35
C LEU A 360 -16.24 -26.57 1.28
N PHE A 361 -15.07 -26.91 0.77
CA PHE A 361 -13.95 -27.36 1.59
C PHE A 361 -13.05 -26.15 1.85
N GLU A 362 -12.76 -25.88 3.12
CA GLU A 362 -11.90 -24.76 3.54
C GLU A 362 -10.79 -25.29 4.46
N ALA A 363 -9.58 -24.79 4.27
CA ALA A 363 -8.45 -25.02 5.16
C ALA A 363 -7.68 -23.71 5.34
N GLU A 364 -7.20 -23.48 6.56
CA GLU A 364 -6.36 -22.35 6.91
C GLU A 364 -5.17 -22.84 7.75
N TRP A 365 -4.00 -22.33 7.42
CA TRP A 365 -2.77 -22.56 8.17
C TRP A 365 -2.07 -21.24 8.44
N GLN A 366 -1.46 -21.14 9.61
CA GLN A 366 -0.76 -19.94 10.06
C GLN A 366 0.65 -20.30 10.52
N TRP A 367 1.61 -19.43 10.23
CA TRP A 367 2.99 -19.52 10.68
C TRP A 367 3.43 -18.15 11.18
N ASP A 368 3.91 -18.09 12.42
CA ASP A 368 4.62 -16.92 12.92
C ASP A 368 6.10 -17.04 12.52
N LEU A 369 6.56 -16.07 11.73
CA LEU A 369 7.91 -16.00 11.17
C LEU A 369 8.62 -14.78 11.77
N ASP A 370 9.93 -14.88 11.97
CA ASP A 370 10.74 -13.81 12.57
C ASP A 370 11.11 -12.71 11.55
N GLY A 371 11.10 -13.05 10.26
CA GLY A 371 11.41 -12.13 9.16
C GLY A 371 10.34 -11.05 8.95
N SER A 372 10.77 -9.89 8.44
CA SER A 372 9.85 -8.82 8.03
C SER A 372 9.02 -9.26 6.80
N SER A 373 7.86 -8.63 6.60
CA SER A 373 7.02 -8.94 5.44
C SER A 373 7.70 -8.60 4.12
N GLU A 374 8.52 -7.55 4.11
CA GLU A 374 9.30 -7.10 2.96
C GLU A 374 10.38 -8.12 2.57
N ASP A 375 11.11 -8.67 3.55
CA ASP A 375 12.16 -9.66 3.30
C ASP A 375 11.59 -11.04 2.92
N LEU A 376 10.45 -11.41 3.53
CA LEU A 376 9.80 -12.70 3.25
C LEU A 376 9.09 -12.70 1.90
N TRP A 377 8.53 -11.57 1.47
CA TRP A 377 7.62 -11.49 0.33
C TRP A 377 8.23 -12.02 -0.98
N PRO A 378 9.44 -11.63 -1.43
CA PRO A 378 10.02 -12.14 -2.67
C PRO A 378 10.14 -13.67 -2.68
N LEU A 379 10.34 -14.27 -1.50
CA LEU A 379 10.50 -15.71 -1.38
C LEU A 379 9.16 -16.45 -1.25
N VAL A 380 8.23 -15.91 -0.46
CA VAL A 380 6.91 -16.51 -0.24
C VAL A 380 6.01 -16.40 -1.48
N SER A 381 6.11 -15.28 -2.20
CA SER A 381 5.29 -15.01 -3.40
C SER A 381 5.82 -15.68 -4.66
N ASN A 382 7.00 -16.31 -4.61
CA ASN A 382 7.55 -17.07 -5.73
C ASN A 382 6.84 -18.41 -5.92
N THR A 383 5.65 -18.36 -6.50
CA THR A 383 4.76 -19.50 -6.72
C THR A 383 5.39 -20.60 -7.56
N GLU A 384 6.25 -20.27 -8.53
CA GLU A 384 7.00 -21.24 -9.32
C GLU A 384 7.85 -22.14 -8.42
N ARG A 385 8.66 -21.52 -7.56
CA ARG A 385 9.59 -22.19 -6.64
C ARG A 385 8.86 -22.92 -5.52
N VAL A 386 7.86 -22.28 -4.91
CA VAL A 386 7.04 -22.89 -3.86
C VAL A 386 6.33 -24.13 -4.40
N ASN A 387 5.62 -24.01 -5.53
CA ASN A 387 4.88 -25.13 -6.13
C ASN A 387 5.80 -26.31 -6.48
N ALA A 388 6.96 -26.03 -7.10
CA ALA A 388 7.95 -27.06 -7.41
C ALA A 388 8.47 -27.77 -6.15
N SER A 389 8.81 -27.00 -5.11
CA SER A 389 9.39 -27.54 -3.87
C SER A 389 8.42 -28.36 -3.02
N VAL A 390 7.11 -28.06 -3.08
CA VAL A 390 6.07 -28.85 -2.41
C VAL A 390 5.64 -30.08 -3.22
N GLY A 391 6.20 -30.27 -4.42
CA GLY A 391 6.00 -31.46 -5.25
C GLY A 391 4.75 -31.42 -6.13
N LEU A 392 4.24 -30.23 -6.47
CA LEU A 392 3.17 -30.10 -7.46
C LEU A 392 3.69 -30.49 -8.85
N PRO A 393 2.84 -31.06 -9.73
CA PRO A 393 3.23 -31.39 -11.08
C PRO A 393 3.43 -30.12 -11.93
N PRO A 394 4.31 -30.16 -12.95
CA PRO A 394 4.44 -29.08 -13.90
C PRO A 394 3.15 -28.92 -14.73
N VAL A 395 2.90 -27.70 -15.19
CA VAL A 395 1.68 -27.30 -15.88
C VAL A 395 1.98 -27.01 -17.35
N GLU A 396 1.15 -27.56 -18.24
CA GLU A 396 1.09 -27.19 -19.65
C GLU A 396 0.04 -26.09 -19.83
N TYR A 397 0.44 -24.94 -20.36
CA TYR A 397 -0.44 -23.80 -20.59
C TYR A 397 -0.84 -23.69 -22.07
N GLU A 398 -2.11 -23.37 -22.31
CA GLU A 398 -2.68 -23.12 -23.63
C GLU A 398 -3.55 -21.85 -23.57
N THR A 399 -3.56 -21.02 -24.61
CA THR A 399 -4.42 -19.84 -24.69
C THR A 399 -5.49 -20.04 -25.77
N ARG A 400 -6.77 -19.86 -25.42
CA ARG A 400 -7.93 -20.00 -26.34
C ARG A 400 -8.67 -18.67 -26.45
N ARG A 401 -9.33 -18.40 -27.58
CA ARG A 401 -10.20 -17.21 -27.77
C ARG A 401 -11.67 -17.60 -27.65
N ASP A 402 -12.47 -16.78 -26.98
CA ASP A 402 -13.93 -16.89 -26.96
C ASP A 402 -14.55 -16.30 -28.24
N GLU A 403 -15.88 -16.41 -28.36
CA GLU A 403 -16.64 -15.90 -29.51
C GLU A 403 -16.56 -14.38 -29.70
N GLN A 404 -16.20 -13.64 -28.65
CA GLN A 404 -16.01 -12.19 -28.64
C GLN A 404 -14.54 -11.80 -28.92
N GLY A 405 -13.67 -12.80 -29.14
CA GLY A 405 -12.24 -12.60 -29.39
C GLY A 405 -11.41 -12.41 -28.13
N ARG A 406 -12.01 -12.47 -26.93
CA ARG A 406 -11.31 -12.40 -25.63
C ARG A 406 -10.53 -13.69 -25.41
N LYS A 407 -9.31 -13.59 -24.93
CA LYS A 407 -8.45 -14.74 -24.69
C LYS A 407 -8.57 -15.22 -23.24
N HIS A 408 -8.64 -16.53 -23.08
CA HIS A 408 -8.69 -17.25 -21.82
C HIS A 408 -7.50 -18.20 -21.77
N ARG A 409 -6.79 -18.21 -20.63
CA ARG A 409 -5.65 -19.10 -20.43
C ARG A 409 -6.11 -20.36 -19.71
N PHE A 410 -5.68 -21.51 -20.21
CA PHE A 410 -5.95 -22.80 -19.62
C PHE A 410 -4.66 -23.47 -19.17
N GLY A 411 -4.64 -23.98 -17.94
CA GLY A 411 -3.60 -24.84 -17.44
C GLY A 411 -4.04 -26.30 -17.48
N SER A 412 -3.10 -27.22 -17.71
CA SER A 412 -3.38 -28.65 -17.58
C SER A 412 -2.20 -29.45 -17.05
N PHE A 413 -2.49 -30.53 -16.32
CA PHE A 413 -1.51 -31.56 -15.96
C PHE A 413 -2.17 -32.93 -15.86
N LYS A 414 -1.36 -33.99 -15.89
CA LYS A 414 -1.85 -35.37 -15.73
C LYS A 414 -1.92 -35.75 -14.24
N LEU A 415 -3.12 -36.08 -13.76
CA LEU A 415 -3.34 -36.69 -12.46
C LEU A 415 -3.81 -38.13 -12.65
N GLY A 416 -2.90 -39.10 -12.47
CA GLY A 416 -3.18 -40.51 -12.75
C GLY A 416 -3.51 -40.73 -14.24
N PHE A 417 -4.69 -41.29 -14.52
CA PHE A 417 -5.17 -41.54 -15.89
C PHE A 417 -5.95 -40.37 -16.51
N THR A 418 -6.26 -39.34 -15.72
CA THR A 418 -7.06 -38.19 -16.18
C THR A 418 -6.19 -36.95 -16.35
N ARG A 419 -6.39 -36.21 -17.44
CA ARG A 419 -5.82 -34.86 -17.59
C ARG A 419 -6.78 -33.87 -16.93
N LEU A 420 -6.30 -33.17 -15.92
CA LEU A 420 -7.02 -32.05 -15.31
C LEU A 420 -6.76 -30.80 -16.13
N THR A 421 -7.83 -30.07 -16.45
CA THR A 421 -7.78 -28.82 -17.20
C THR A 421 -8.60 -27.77 -16.46
N TRP A 422 -8.06 -26.56 -16.36
CA TRP A 422 -8.71 -25.42 -15.74
C TRP A 422 -8.42 -24.14 -16.51
N GLU A 423 -9.32 -23.17 -16.40
CA GLU A 423 -9.08 -21.77 -16.73
C GLU A 423 -8.29 -21.11 -15.59
N GLU A 424 -7.18 -20.46 -15.94
CA GLU A 424 -6.31 -19.72 -15.04
C GLU A 424 -6.70 -18.24 -15.08
N HIS A 425 -7.27 -17.74 -14.00
CA HIS A 425 -7.57 -16.31 -13.88
C HIS A 425 -6.31 -15.50 -13.60
N PRO A 426 -6.29 -14.19 -13.94
CA PRO A 426 -5.22 -13.29 -13.53
C PRO A 426 -5.00 -13.38 -12.02
N PHE A 427 -3.74 -13.54 -11.62
CA PHE A 427 -3.38 -13.61 -10.20
C PHE A 427 -3.65 -12.26 -9.56
N GLU A 428 -4.08 -12.25 -8.31
CA GLU A 428 -4.31 -10.99 -7.59
C GLU A 428 -3.30 -10.88 -6.45
N TRP A 429 -2.57 -9.77 -6.39
CA TRP A 429 -1.64 -9.54 -5.29
C TRP A 429 -1.51 -8.08 -4.92
N VAL A 430 -1.03 -7.89 -3.70
CA VAL A 430 -0.48 -6.64 -3.21
C VAL A 430 0.85 -6.98 -2.55
N GLU A 431 1.92 -6.39 -3.05
CA GLU A 431 3.29 -6.63 -2.63
C GLU A 431 3.46 -6.47 -1.12
N GLY A 432 4.20 -7.39 -0.50
CA GLY A 432 4.40 -7.44 0.95
C GLY A 432 3.17 -7.86 1.77
N ARG A 433 2.00 -8.05 1.16
CA ARG A 433 0.73 -8.20 1.89
C ARG A 433 -0.04 -9.46 1.53
N ARG A 434 -0.44 -9.65 0.27
CA ARG A 434 -1.30 -10.78 -0.10
C ARG A 434 -1.12 -11.25 -1.53
N LEU A 435 -1.31 -12.54 -1.76
CA LEU A 435 -1.32 -13.18 -3.08
C LEU A 435 -2.47 -14.19 -3.15
N SER A 436 -3.27 -14.10 -4.20
CA SER A 436 -4.40 -14.98 -4.46
C SER A 436 -4.35 -15.57 -5.86
N VAL A 437 -4.70 -16.86 -5.96
CA VAL A 437 -4.75 -17.62 -7.22
C VAL A 437 -6.11 -18.32 -7.30
N LEU A 438 -6.90 -18.02 -8.34
CA LEU A 438 -8.18 -18.67 -8.64
C LEU A 438 -8.09 -19.50 -9.91
N ARG A 439 -8.61 -20.73 -9.83
CA ARG A 439 -8.68 -21.68 -10.95
C ARG A 439 -10.09 -22.24 -11.07
N GLU A 440 -10.68 -22.16 -12.26
CA GLU A 440 -11.97 -22.77 -12.58
C GLU A 440 -11.78 -24.00 -13.47
N PHE A 441 -12.13 -25.18 -12.98
CA PHE A 441 -11.82 -26.44 -13.64
C PHE A 441 -12.89 -26.84 -14.66
N GLU A 442 -12.50 -27.05 -15.91
CA GLU A 442 -13.37 -27.60 -16.96
C GLU A 442 -13.77 -29.05 -16.65
N ASN A 443 -12.88 -29.80 -16.02
CA ASN A 443 -13.04 -31.23 -15.75
C ASN A 443 -12.45 -31.65 -14.38
N GLY A 444 -12.60 -32.93 -14.04
CA GLY A 444 -12.03 -33.48 -12.81
C GLY A 444 -12.88 -33.26 -11.56
N PRO A 445 -12.28 -33.42 -10.36
CA PRO A 445 -13.03 -33.54 -9.10
C PRO A 445 -13.44 -32.19 -8.47
N PHE A 446 -13.03 -31.06 -9.02
CA PHE A 446 -13.25 -29.72 -8.44
C PHE A 446 -13.97 -28.82 -9.46
N LEU A 447 -14.86 -27.95 -9.00
CA LEU A 447 -15.45 -26.88 -9.82
C LEU A 447 -14.47 -25.71 -9.91
N TRP A 448 -13.95 -25.28 -8.76
CA TRP A 448 -12.91 -24.26 -8.67
C TRP A 448 -12.10 -24.43 -7.39
N PHE A 449 -10.95 -23.76 -7.37
CA PHE A 449 -9.99 -23.72 -6.28
C PHE A 449 -9.48 -22.29 -6.13
N VAL A 450 -9.34 -21.82 -4.88
CA VAL A 450 -8.61 -20.60 -4.55
C VAL A 450 -7.53 -20.90 -3.51
N SER A 451 -6.34 -20.35 -3.75
CA SER A 451 -5.25 -20.28 -2.78
C SER A 451 -4.98 -18.83 -2.46
N HIS A 452 -5.03 -18.47 -1.18
CA HIS A 452 -4.80 -17.12 -0.70
C HIS A 452 -3.70 -17.14 0.36
N VAL A 453 -2.62 -16.40 0.13
CA VAL A 453 -1.49 -16.24 1.04
C VAL A 453 -1.49 -14.79 1.50
N GLU A 454 -1.40 -14.57 2.80
CA GLU A 454 -1.38 -13.26 3.44
C GLU A 454 -0.19 -13.18 4.40
N LEU A 455 0.51 -12.04 4.39
CA LEU A 455 1.61 -11.70 5.29
C LEU A 455 1.21 -10.47 6.10
N MET A 456 1.19 -10.62 7.41
CA MET A 456 0.88 -9.56 8.35
C MET A 456 2.06 -9.35 9.29
N ALA A 457 2.64 -8.15 9.31
CA ALA A 457 3.63 -7.78 10.32
C ALA A 457 3.09 -7.95 11.76
N ASN A 458 3.90 -8.48 12.65
CA ASN A 458 3.56 -8.66 14.05
C ASN A 458 3.94 -7.41 14.86
N ALA A 459 3.13 -7.07 15.87
CA ALA A 459 3.38 -5.89 16.73
C ALA A 459 4.70 -5.97 17.52
N GLN A 460 5.23 -7.17 17.75
CA GLN A 460 6.49 -7.42 18.48
C GLN A 460 7.70 -7.62 17.53
N GLY A 461 7.53 -7.42 16.22
CA GLY A 461 8.51 -7.76 15.19
C GLY A 461 8.24 -9.12 14.53
N GLY A 462 8.72 -9.30 13.30
CA GLY A 462 8.42 -10.47 12.45
C GLY A 462 7.09 -10.37 11.71
N SER A 463 6.63 -11.47 11.13
CA SER A 463 5.40 -11.54 10.33
C SER A 463 4.64 -12.85 10.51
N ARG A 464 3.32 -12.78 10.59
CA ARG A 464 2.41 -13.91 10.47
C ARG A 464 2.06 -14.17 9.02
N LEU A 465 2.40 -15.35 8.53
CA LEU A 465 1.97 -15.87 7.24
C LEU A 465 0.71 -16.70 7.43
N THR A 466 -0.37 -16.34 6.74
CA THR A 466 -1.61 -17.12 6.70
C THR A 466 -1.85 -17.65 5.29
N HIS A 467 -2.04 -18.96 5.14
CA HIS A 467 -2.37 -19.59 3.86
C HIS A 467 -3.74 -20.24 3.96
N ARG A 468 -4.71 -19.67 3.24
CA ARG A 468 -6.09 -20.15 3.11
C ARG A 468 -6.29 -20.84 1.77
N VAL A 469 -6.97 -21.98 1.80
CA VAL A 469 -7.37 -22.73 0.61
C VAL A 469 -8.86 -22.98 0.68
N LYS A 470 -9.59 -22.59 -0.38
CA LYS A 470 -11.00 -22.97 -0.55
C LYS A 470 -11.20 -23.74 -1.85
N ILE A 471 -11.98 -24.81 -1.79
CA ILE A 471 -12.23 -25.71 -2.92
C ILE A 471 -13.72 -25.96 -2.99
N ALA A 472 -14.29 -25.83 -4.18
CA ALA A 472 -15.62 -26.32 -4.50
C ALA A 472 -15.53 -27.73 -5.10
N PRO A 473 -15.81 -28.81 -4.33
CA PRO A 473 -15.71 -30.17 -4.84
C PRO A 473 -16.92 -30.58 -5.71
N ARG A 474 -16.67 -31.43 -6.70
CA ARG A 474 -17.71 -32.19 -7.41
C ARG A 474 -18.06 -33.47 -6.63
N GLY A 475 -19.17 -33.42 -5.89
CA GLY A 475 -19.69 -34.55 -5.14
C GLY A 475 -18.76 -35.02 -4.01
N TRP A 476 -19.03 -36.22 -3.47
CA TRP A 476 -18.33 -36.75 -2.30
C TRP A 476 -16.87 -37.14 -2.59
N LEU A 477 -16.59 -37.69 -3.79
CA LEU A 477 -15.25 -38.07 -4.20
C LEU A 477 -14.34 -36.85 -4.34
N GLY A 478 -14.88 -35.73 -4.86
CA GLY A 478 -14.16 -34.47 -4.90
C GLY A 478 -13.83 -33.94 -3.51
N TRP A 479 -14.73 -34.09 -2.54
CA TRP A 479 -14.48 -33.69 -1.16
C TRP A 479 -13.35 -34.52 -0.53
N LEU A 480 -13.34 -35.84 -0.74
CA LEU A 480 -12.28 -36.72 -0.27
C LEU A 480 -10.91 -36.34 -0.89
N LEU A 481 -10.87 -36.06 -2.19
CA LEU A 481 -9.64 -35.64 -2.87
C LEU A 481 -9.15 -34.28 -2.39
N ALA A 482 -10.05 -33.32 -2.15
CA ALA A 482 -9.71 -32.03 -1.54
C ALA A 482 -9.06 -32.22 -0.16
N TYR A 483 -9.64 -33.06 0.69
CA TYR A 483 -9.07 -33.37 2.00
C TYR A 483 -7.66 -33.96 1.91
N VAL A 484 -7.43 -34.91 0.99
CA VAL A 484 -6.11 -35.55 0.82
C VAL A 484 -5.07 -34.57 0.26
N GLU A 485 -5.39 -33.84 -0.80
CA GLU A 485 -4.45 -32.90 -1.42
C GLU A 485 -4.06 -31.77 -0.46
N VAL A 486 -5.03 -31.22 0.28
CA VAL A 486 -4.79 -30.07 1.16
C VAL A 486 -4.14 -30.50 2.49
N ASN A 487 -4.73 -31.45 3.21
CA ASN A 487 -4.28 -31.77 4.58
C ASN A 487 -3.12 -32.79 4.63
N ILE A 488 -3.06 -33.74 3.70
CA ILE A 488 -2.04 -34.80 3.73
C ILE A 488 -0.82 -34.41 2.91
N LYS A 489 -1.02 -33.83 1.71
CA LYS A 489 0.06 -33.49 0.79
C LYS A 489 0.50 -32.03 0.85
N GLY A 490 -0.38 -31.08 1.16
CA GLY A 490 -0.07 -29.65 1.16
C GLY A 490 0.67 -29.14 2.40
N ARG A 491 0.09 -29.35 3.60
CA ARG A 491 0.57 -28.67 4.83
C ARG A 491 2.02 -28.97 5.21
N LYS A 492 2.44 -30.24 5.23
CA LYS A 492 3.79 -30.63 5.71
C LYS A 492 4.92 -30.08 4.82
N PRO A 493 4.85 -30.18 3.48
CA PRO A 493 5.82 -29.53 2.61
C PRO A 493 5.83 -28.01 2.75
N LEU A 494 4.67 -27.36 2.85
CA LEU A 494 4.58 -25.90 3.04
C LEU A 494 5.27 -25.47 4.35
N ASP A 495 4.99 -26.16 5.46
CA ASP A 495 5.65 -25.89 6.75
C ASP A 495 7.18 -25.98 6.65
N LYS A 496 7.69 -27.00 5.93
CA LYS A 496 9.13 -27.15 5.70
C LYS A 496 9.71 -26.00 4.87
N VAL A 497 9.01 -25.57 3.81
CA VAL A 497 9.49 -24.51 2.91
C VAL A 497 9.46 -23.15 3.61
N TYR A 498 8.36 -22.77 4.25
CA TYR A 498 8.23 -21.48 4.92
C TYR A 498 9.20 -21.32 6.10
N ARG A 499 9.45 -22.40 6.87
CA ARG A 499 10.49 -22.35 7.92
C ARG A 499 11.88 -22.13 7.36
N ARG A 500 12.23 -22.79 6.25
CA ARG A 500 13.55 -22.59 5.60
C ARG A 500 13.69 -21.19 4.99
N ILE A 501 12.61 -20.65 4.42
CA ILE A 501 12.57 -19.24 3.98
C ILE A 501 12.86 -18.31 5.17
N ASN A 502 12.18 -18.51 6.30
CA ASN A 502 12.42 -17.71 7.50
C ASN A 502 13.86 -17.87 8.03
N GLU A 503 14.39 -19.10 8.09
CA GLU A 503 15.79 -19.33 8.48
C GLU A 503 16.78 -18.63 7.55
N MET A 504 16.48 -18.53 6.25
CA MET A 504 17.31 -17.80 5.28
C MET A 504 17.30 -16.30 5.56
N VAL A 505 16.11 -15.71 5.65
CA VAL A 505 15.92 -14.27 5.92
C VAL A 505 16.60 -13.87 7.23
N MET A 506 16.52 -14.74 8.25
CA MET A 506 17.17 -14.49 9.54
C MET A 506 18.68 -14.79 9.56
N GLY A 507 19.27 -15.23 8.44
CA GLY A 507 20.69 -15.60 8.36
C GLY A 507 21.07 -16.84 9.20
N ARG A 508 20.10 -17.70 9.54
CA ARG A 508 20.25 -18.85 10.45
C ARG A 508 20.45 -20.20 9.73
N LEU A 509 20.43 -20.22 8.40
CA LEU A 509 20.67 -21.47 7.65
C LEU A 509 22.09 -22.00 7.93
N GLN A 510 22.16 -23.22 8.47
CA GLN A 510 23.42 -23.86 8.87
C GLN A 510 24.39 -23.99 7.68
N GLY A 511 25.66 -23.60 7.90
CA GLY A 511 26.76 -23.83 6.95
C GLY A 511 27.20 -22.62 6.13
N GLY A 512 26.62 -21.43 6.34
CA GLY A 512 27.09 -20.16 5.75
C GLY A 512 27.03 -20.05 4.21
N LYS A 513 26.58 -21.10 3.52
CA LYS A 513 26.52 -21.22 2.04
C LYS A 513 25.17 -21.74 1.54
N ALA A 514 24.08 -21.59 2.29
CA ALA A 514 22.77 -22.01 1.82
C ALA A 514 22.22 -20.94 0.84
N ILE A 515 22.35 -21.22 -0.46
CA ILE A 515 21.95 -20.31 -1.56
C ILE A 515 20.45 -20.39 -1.85
N ASP A 516 19.75 -21.43 -1.35
CA ASP A 516 18.36 -21.71 -1.72
C ASP A 516 17.48 -22.13 -0.51
N PRO A 517 16.37 -21.41 -0.22
CA PRO A 517 15.45 -21.77 0.85
C PRO A 517 14.47 -22.89 0.45
N TYR A 518 14.28 -23.15 -0.85
CA TYR A 518 13.25 -24.06 -1.35
C TYR A 518 13.73 -25.52 -1.39
N LEU A 519 14.90 -25.78 -1.98
CA LEU A 519 15.45 -27.13 -2.13
C LEU A 519 16.76 -27.30 -1.36
N PRO A 520 17.10 -28.53 -0.92
CA PRO A 520 18.41 -28.79 -0.34
C PRO A 520 19.50 -28.75 -1.43
N PRO A 521 20.77 -28.48 -1.07
CA PRO A 521 21.88 -28.49 -2.02
C PRO A 521 21.95 -29.81 -2.79
N GLN A 522 22.05 -29.73 -4.12
CA GLN A 522 22.10 -30.91 -4.97
C GLN A 522 23.55 -31.40 -5.14
N ARG A 523 23.76 -32.72 -5.18
CA ARG A 523 25.09 -33.30 -5.38
C ARG A 523 25.42 -33.38 -6.86
N ILE A 524 26.59 -32.88 -7.24
CA ILE A 524 27.15 -33.07 -8.58
C ILE A 524 27.87 -34.42 -8.70
N SER A 525 27.85 -35.00 -9.89
CA SER A 525 28.58 -36.25 -10.17
C SER A 525 30.09 -36.03 -10.14
N THR A 526 30.87 -37.07 -9.84
CA THR A 526 32.34 -37.01 -9.88
C THR A 526 32.87 -36.62 -11.27
N ASN A 527 32.19 -37.04 -12.35
CA ASN A 527 32.55 -36.68 -13.71
C ASN A 527 32.27 -35.20 -14.00
N SER A 528 31.10 -34.69 -13.60
CA SER A 528 30.78 -33.27 -13.69
C SER A 528 31.81 -32.42 -12.94
N ARG A 529 32.25 -32.88 -11.76
CA ARG A 529 33.27 -32.18 -10.96
C ARG A 529 34.62 -32.10 -11.67
N LYS A 530 35.10 -33.22 -12.25
CA LYS A 530 36.32 -33.23 -13.06
C LYS A 530 36.25 -32.27 -14.26
N ARG A 531 35.08 -32.20 -14.92
CA ARG A 531 34.85 -31.26 -16.03
C ARG A 531 34.89 -29.81 -15.55
N LEU A 532 34.26 -29.51 -14.40
CA LEU A 532 34.32 -28.18 -13.78
C LEU A 532 35.76 -27.79 -13.44
N ASP A 533 36.56 -28.70 -12.87
CA ASP A 533 37.96 -28.44 -12.55
C ASP A 533 38.79 -28.16 -13.82
N ALA A 534 38.50 -28.84 -14.94
CA ALA A 534 39.14 -28.58 -16.22
C ALA A 534 38.77 -27.20 -16.79
N VAL A 535 37.49 -26.81 -16.72
CA VAL A 535 37.04 -25.47 -17.11
C VAL A 535 37.69 -24.40 -16.22
N ARG A 536 37.72 -24.63 -14.90
CA ARG A 536 38.37 -23.73 -13.93
C ARG A 536 39.84 -23.49 -14.30
N ALA A 537 40.60 -24.55 -14.55
CA ALA A 537 42.00 -24.42 -14.94
C ALA A 537 42.20 -23.64 -16.25
N LYS A 538 41.29 -23.83 -17.22
CA LYS A 538 41.30 -23.07 -18.49
C LYS A 538 40.99 -21.58 -18.27
N LEU A 539 39.97 -21.24 -17.48
CA LEU A 539 39.59 -19.85 -17.26
C LEU A 539 40.62 -19.08 -16.41
N ILE A 540 41.27 -19.75 -15.47
CA ILE A 540 42.40 -19.16 -14.71
C ILE A 540 43.57 -18.81 -15.65
N SER A 541 43.90 -19.66 -16.64
CA SER A 541 44.99 -19.37 -17.58
C SER A 541 44.66 -18.23 -18.56
N GLU A 542 43.36 -17.95 -18.77
CA GLU A 542 42.85 -16.81 -19.56
C GLU A 542 42.77 -15.49 -18.75
N GLN A 543 43.31 -15.47 -17.52
CA GLN A 543 43.34 -14.30 -16.61
C GLN A 543 41.94 -13.74 -16.31
N ILE A 544 40.95 -14.61 -16.17
CA ILE A 544 39.61 -14.23 -15.68
C ILE A 544 39.69 -13.91 -14.18
N ASP A 545 38.85 -12.97 -13.72
CA ASP A 545 38.76 -12.63 -12.31
C ASP A 545 38.44 -13.87 -11.47
N THR A 546 39.39 -14.23 -10.59
CA THR A 546 39.30 -15.47 -9.81
C THR A 546 38.11 -15.42 -8.85
N ASN A 547 37.79 -14.27 -8.28
CA ASN A 547 36.69 -14.17 -7.31
C ASN A 547 35.34 -14.43 -7.99
N CYS A 548 35.08 -13.78 -9.13
CA CYS A 548 33.89 -14.00 -9.93
C CYS A 548 33.81 -15.44 -10.44
N LEU A 549 34.93 -16.02 -10.86
CA LEU A 549 34.99 -17.41 -11.33
C LEU A 549 34.63 -18.40 -10.22
N GLU A 550 35.24 -18.27 -9.04
CA GLU A 550 34.93 -19.16 -7.91
C GLU A 550 33.46 -19.00 -7.48
N ALA A 551 32.94 -17.77 -7.46
CA ALA A 551 31.54 -17.50 -7.15
C ALA A 551 30.59 -18.16 -8.16
N LEU A 552 30.87 -18.05 -9.46
CA LEU A 552 30.09 -18.72 -10.52
C LEU A 552 30.16 -20.25 -10.39
N LEU A 553 31.33 -20.82 -10.12
CA LEU A 553 31.50 -22.26 -9.96
C LEU A 553 30.76 -22.77 -8.72
N ASP A 554 30.89 -22.09 -7.58
CA ASP A 554 30.15 -22.41 -6.35
C ASP A 554 28.63 -22.35 -6.61
N TYR A 555 28.16 -21.33 -7.33
CA TYR A 555 26.76 -21.22 -7.73
C TYR A 555 26.33 -22.39 -8.62
N VAL A 556 27.07 -22.74 -9.69
CA VAL A 556 26.73 -23.89 -10.56
C VAL A 556 26.67 -25.21 -9.80
N ILE A 557 27.51 -25.37 -8.78
CA ILE A 557 27.55 -26.58 -7.94
C ILE A 557 26.32 -26.67 -7.03
N LEU A 558 25.99 -25.56 -6.36
CA LEU A 558 25.03 -25.54 -5.26
C LEU A 558 23.61 -25.17 -5.72
N ALA A 559 23.48 -24.41 -6.80
CA ALA A 559 22.21 -23.86 -7.23
C ALA A 559 21.24 -24.96 -7.72
N PRO A 560 19.93 -24.74 -7.53
CA PRO A 560 18.88 -25.59 -8.06
C PRO A 560 18.87 -25.65 -9.58
N ALA A 561 18.37 -26.75 -10.14
CA ALA A 561 18.27 -26.94 -11.59
C ALA A 561 17.45 -25.84 -12.31
N GLN A 562 16.44 -25.26 -11.66
CA GLN A 562 15.62 -24.17 -12.22
C GLN A 562 16.42 -22.85 -12.34
N GLU A 563 17.23 -22.52 -11.34
CA GLU A 563 18.09 -21.33 -11.33
C GLU A 563 19.15 -21.42 -12.44
N LEU A 564 19.67 -22.63 -12.67
CA LEU A 564 20.63 -22.90 -13.74
C LEU A 564 20.01 -22.90 -15.15
N ALA A 565 18.67 -22.90 -15.25
CA ALA A 565 17.96 -22.82 -16.51
C ALA A 565 17.99 -21.40 -17.10
N ARG A 566 18.13 -20.38 -16.24
CA ARG A 566 18.02 -18.97 -16.58
C ARG A 566 18.89 -18.08 -15.67
N ILE A 567 20.19 -18.05 -15.94
CA ILE A 567 21.19 -17.28 -15.20
C ILE A 567 21.26 -15.85 -15.76
N ARG A 568 20.84 -14.87 -14.94
CA ARG A 568 20.88 -13.44 -15.27
C ARG A 568 22.12 -12.81 -14.63
N PRO A 569 23.16 -12.45 -15.39
CA PRO A 569 24.49 -12.14 -14.85
C PRO A 569 24.51 -10.95 -13.88
N ARG A 570 23.80 -9.86 -14.20
CA ARG A 570 23.78 -8.65 -13.36
C ARG A 570 23.02 -8.86 -12.05
N ARG A 571 21.84 -9.50 -12.11
CA ARG A 571 21.09 -9.92 -10.91
C ARG A 571 21.89 -10.87 -10.02
N LEU A 572 22.58 -11.85 -10.62
CA LEU A 572 23.38 -12.81 -9.85
C LEU A 572 24.61 -12.15 -9.22
N ALA A 573 25.26 -11.22 -9.94
CA ALA A 573 26.38 -10.45 -9.39
C ALA A 573 25.95 -9.62 -8.16
N GLU A 574 24.79 -8.94 -8.24
CA GLU A 574 24.22 -8.19 -7.11
C GLU A 574 23.91 -9.09 -5.92
N GLN A 575 23.33 -10.28 -6.15
CA GLN A 575 23.08 -11.27 -5.08
C GLN A 575 24.35 -11.80 -4.42
N LEU A 576 25.45 -11.86 -5.17
CA LEU A 576 26.75 -12.36 -4.70
C LEU A 576 27.68 -11.24 -4.24
N ASP A 577 27.23 -9.98 -4.24
CA ASP A 577 28.02 -8.78 -3.92
C ASP A 577 29.30 -8.65 -4.79
N MET A 578 29.16 -8.93 -6.09
CA MET A 578 30.24 -8.90 -7.08
C MET A 578 30.07 -7.72 -8.07
N ASP A 579 31.17 -7.29 -8.68
CA ASP A 579 31.11 -6.32 -9.78
C ASP A 579 30.36 -6.89 -10.99
N ALA A 580 29.32 -6.19 -11.44
CA ALA A 580 28.40 -6.70 -12.46
C ALA A 580 29.07 -6.91 -13.83
N ASP A 581 29.99 -6.03 -14.22
CA ASP A 581 30.64 -6.11 -15.53
C ASP A 581 31.74 -7.19 -15.54
N ALA A 582 32.51 -7.32 -14.45
CA ALA A 582 33.48 -8.40 -14.26
C ALA A 582 32.80 -9.77 -14.19
N PHE A 583 31.67 -9.87 -13.49
CA PHE A 583 30.90 -11.10 -13.41
C PHE A 583 30.27 -11.48 -14.77
N ALA A 584 29.71 -10.51 -15.49
CA ALA A 584 29.21 -10.74 -16.85
C ALA A 584 30.33 -11.20 -17.80
N ALA A 585 31.52 -10.60 -17.72
CA ALA A 585 32.69 -11.05 -18.46
C ALA A 585 33.09 -12.49 -18.11
N THR A 586 32.99 -12.87 -16.84
CA THR A 586 33.23 -14.24 -16.36
C THR A 586 32.21 -15.23 -16.94
N CYS A 587 30.92 -14.89 -16.96
CA CYS A 587 29.89 -15.71 -17.61
C CYS A 587 30.13 -15.89 -19.12
N LEU A 588 30.56 -14.83 -19.82
CA LEU A 588 30.91 -14.89 -21.24
C LEU A 588 32.10 -15.83 -21.51
N ALA A 589 33.14 -15.74 -20.68
CA ALA A 589 34.30 -16.64 -20.77
C ALA A 589 33.90 -18.10 -20.46
N ALA A 590 33.07 -18.31 -19.44
CA ALA A 590 32.51 -19.62 -19.11
C ALA A 590 31.68 -20.21 -20.26
N CYS A 591 30.95 -19.37 -21.00
CA CYS A 591 30.24 -19.79 -22.20
C CYS A 591 31.22 -20.22 -23.30
N SER A 592 32.27 -19.45 -23.58
CA SER A 592 33.32 -19.84 -24.53
C SER A 592 34.11 -21.09 -24.10
N ALA A 593 34.12 -21.41 -22.80
CA ALA A 593 34.71 -22.63 -22.26
C ALA A 593 33.75 -23.85 -22.27
N GLY A 594 32.51 -23.66 -22.75
CA GLY A 594 31.49 -24.71 -22.86
C GLY A 594 30.76 -25.02 -21.55
N LEU A 595 30.97 -24.23 -20.50
CA LEU A 595 30.23 -24.39 -19.24
C LEU A 595 28.80 -23.85 -19.36
N LEU A 596 28.65 -22.70 -20.00
CA LEU A 596 27.36 -22.03 -20.18
C LEU A 596 26.96 -21.95 -21.66
N GLU A 597 25.67 -21.87 -21.91
CA GLU A 597 25.06 -21.54 -23.20
C GLU A 597 24.51 -20.11 -23.11
N LEU A 598 24.68 -19.32 -24.17
CA LEU A 598 24.18 -17.96 -24.27
C LEU A 598 22.81 -17.97 -24.96
N HIS A 599 21.84 -17.24 -24.41
CA HIS A 599 20.51 -17.04 -24.98
C HIS A 599 20.08 -15.57 -24.86
N TRP A 600 19.05 -15.21 -25.62
CA TRP A 600 18.42 -13.91 -25.63
C TRP A 600 16.95 -14.02 -25.28
N ASP A 601 16.55 -13.39 -24.19
CA ASP A 601 15.15 -13.29 -23.79
C ASP A 601 14.55 -12.01 -24.38
N ILE A 602 13.47 -12.16 -25.14
CA ILE A 602 12.67 -11.04 -25.64
C ILE A 602 11.58 -10.76 -24.60
N LEU A 603 11.65 -9.62 -23.92
CA LEU A 603 10.80 -9.24 -22.80
C LEU A 603 9.62 -8.38 -23.26
N CYS A 604 8.41 -8.71 -22.82
CA CYS A 604 7.24 -7.82 -22.98
C CYS A 604 7.49 -6.50 -22.24
N PRO A 605 7.36 -5.32 -22.87
CA PRO A 605 7.49 -4.03 -22.17
C PRO A 605 6.35 -3.80 -21.16
N VAL A 606 5.24 -4.53 -21.32
CA VAL A 606 4.12 -4.55 -20.39
C VAL A 606 4.44 -5.48 -19.20
N CYS A 607 4.29 -6.79 -19.31
CA CYS A 607 4.48 -7.68 -18.15
C CYS A 607 5.94 -8.00 -17.78
N ARG A 608 6.92 -7.65 -18.61
CA ARG A 608 8.36 -7.98 -18.43
C ARG A 608 8.70 -9.46 -18.35
N VAL A 609 7.77 -10.33 -18.74
CA VAL A 609 8.01 -11.76 -18.98
C VAL A 609 8.70 -11.95 -20.32
N ALA A 610 9.60 -12.93 -20.41
CA ALA A 610 10.15 -13.35 -21.69
C ALA A 610 9.02 -13.93 -22.56
N SER A 611 8.65 -13.22 -23.62
CA SER A 611 7.70 -13.71 -24.63
C SER A 611 8.33 -14.79 -25.49
N GLU A 612 9.60 -14.63 -25.81
CA GLU A 612 10.36 -15.54 -26.67
C GLU A 612 11.79 -15.67 -26.17
N ILE A 613 12.41 -16.81 -26.45
CA ILE A 613 13.82 -17.07 -26.18
C ILE A 613 14.49 -17.44 -27.50
N ARG A 614 15.59 -16.79 -27.84
CA ARG A 614 16.37 -17.02 -29.07
C ARG A 614 17.81 -17.36 -28.74
N ASP A 615 18.44 -18.18 -29.56
CA ASP A 615 19.84 -18.58 -29.34
C ASP A 615 20.80 -17.53 -29.89
N THR A 616 20.38 -16.79 -30.92
CA THR A 616 21.22 -15.78 -31.57
C THR A 616 20.47 -14.46 -31.81
N LEU A 617 21.18 -13.33 -31.80
CA LEU A 617 20.62 -12.02 -32.14
C LEU A 617 20.08 -11.95 -33.57
N LYS A 618 20.49 -12.87 -34.46
CA LYS A 618 20.02 -12.91 -35.86
C LYS A 618 18.58 -13.42 -35.97
N GLU A 619 18.18 -14.33 -35.08
CA GLU A 619 16.83 -14.92 -35.07
C GLU A 619 15.76 -13.97 -34.51
N ILE A 620 16.15 -12.92 -33.81
CA ILE A 620 15.22 -11.96 -33.22
C ILE A 620 14.49 -11.17 -34.31
N GLU A 621 13.16 -11.22 -34.31
CA GLU A 621 12.30 -10.47 -35.22
C GLU A 621 12.08 -9.02 -34.75
N ARG A 622 11.58 -8.14 -35.63
CA ARG A 622 11.34 -6.72 -35.29
C ARG A 622 10.11 -6.51 -34.41
N HIS A 623 9.14 -7.40 -34.52
CA HIS A 623 7.91 -7.35 -33.76
C HIS A 623 7.83 -8.66 -32.98
N ALA A 624 7.38 -8.58 -31.74
CA ALA A 624 7.11 -9.73 -30.91
C ALA A 624 5.69 -9.62 -30.35
N HIS A 625 5.04 -10.77 -30.18
CA HIS A 625 3.79 -10.88 -29.47
C HIS A 625 4.06 -11.51 -28.12
N CYS A 626 3.65 -10.88 -27.04
CA CYS A 626 3.72 -11.53 -25.74
C CYS A 626 2.44 -12.30 -25.43
N GLU A 627 2.55 -13.62 -25.34
CA GLU A 627 1.43 -14.48 -24.95
C GLU A 627 0.97 -14.25 -23.50
N SER A 628 1.83 -13.67 -22.64
CA SER A 628 1.53 -13.39 -21.24
C SER A 628 0.61 -12.19 -21.03
N CYS A 629 0.91 -11.08 -21.72
CA CYS A 629 0.28 -9.75 -21.57
C CYS A 629 -0.57 -9.34 -22.79
N GLU A 630 -0.53 -10.13 -23.87
CA GLU A 630 -1.20 -9.89 -25.16
C GLU A 630 -0.84 -8.58 -25.85
N HIS A 631 0.32 -8.05 -25.50
CA HIS A 631 0.84 -6.85 -26.11
C HIS A 631 1.68 -7.23 -27.31
N ASP A 632 1.32 -6.70 -28.47
CA ASP A 632 2.21 -6.60 -29.64
C ASP A 632 3.12 -5.40 -29.44
N PHE A 633 4.42 -5.60 -29.62
CA PHE A 633 5.40 -4.54 -29.44
C PHE A 633 6.55 -4.65 -30.41
N ASP A 634 7.13 -3.49 -30.71
CA ASP A 634 8.41 -3.39 -31.40
C ASP A 634 9.53 -3.85 -30.47
N VAL A 635 10.36 -4.76 -30.97
CA VAL A 635 11.51 -5.26 -30.22
C VAL A 635 12.61 -4.20 -30.23
N ASP A 636 12.86 -3.63 -29.05
CA ASP A 636 13.95 -2.70 -28.81
C ASP A 636 15.16 -3.39 -28.18
N LEU A 637 16.25 -3.51 -28.94
CA LEU A 637 17.49 -4.16 -28.47
C LEU A 637 18.13 -3.48 -27.25
N GLY A 638 17.77 -2.21 -26.99
CA GLY A 638 18.19 -1.48 -25.80
C GLY A 638 17.27 -1.63 -24.58
N LYS A 639 16.13 -2.32 -24.71
CA LYS A 639 15.10 -2.39 -23.65
C LYS A 639 14.44 -3.75 -23.48
N THR A 640 14.05 -4.38 -24.59
CA THR A 640 13.24 -5.59 -24.61
C THR A 640 14.04 -6.85 -24.91
N VAL A 641 15.36 -6.78 -25.10
CA VAL A 641 16.18 -7.96 -25.37
C VAL A 641 17.26 -8.08 -24.32
N GLU A 642 17.20 -9.15 -23.53
CA GLU A 642 18.08 -9.40 -22.38
C GLU A 642 19.02 -10.58 -22.63
N LEU A 643 20.29 -10.40 -22.28
CA LEU A 643 21.32 -11.44 -22.27
C LEU A 643 21.13 -12.38 -21.08
N VAL A 644 20.98 -13.67 -21.34
CA VAL A 644 20.80 -14.70 -20.32
C VAL A 644 21.68 -15.90 -20.62
N PHE A 645 22.13 -16.60 -19.57
CA PHE A 645 22.91 -17.83 -19.70
C PHE A 645 22.15 -19.05 -19.18
N ARG A 646 22.49 -20.22 -19.69
CA ARG A 646 22.01 -21.51 -19.19
C ARG A 646 23.19 -22.44 -18.93
N ILE A 647 23.08 -23.31 -17.93
CA ILE A 647 24.11 -24.35 -17.72
C ILE A 647 24.08 -25.38 -18.86
N HIS A 648 25.25 -25.76 -19.37
CA HIS A 648 25.34 -26.82 -20.37
C HIS A 648 25.02 -28.19 -19.72
N PRO A 649 24.21 -29.06 -20.36
CA PRO A 649 23.69 -30.30 -19.77
C PRO A 649 24.77 -31.31 -19.38
N GLU A 650 25.97 -31.22 -19.96
CA GLU A 650 27.12 -32.05 -19.59
C GLU A 650 27.65 -31.81 -18.18
N PHE A 651 27.37 -30.64 -17.60
CA PHE A 651 27.77 -30.28 -16.25
C PHE A 651 26.61 -30.55 -15.30
N ARG A 652 25.45 -29.95 -15.57
CA ARG A 652 24.20 -30.11 -14.82
C ARG A 652 22.99 -30.02 -15.74
N VAL A 653 21.95 -30.78 -15.43
CA VAL A 653 20.65 -30.66 -16.12
C VAL A 653 19.90 -29.46 -15.56
N ALA A 654 19.53 -28.53 -16.44
CA ALA A 654 18.60 -27.45 -16.14
C ALA A 654 17.14 -27.96 -16.12
N ASP A 655 16.32 -27.43 -15.21
CA ASP A 655 14.88 -27.72 -15.20
C ASP A 655 14.12 -26.60 -15.89
N LEU A 656 13.61 -26.90 -17.09
CA LEU A 656 12.86 -25.96 -17.94
C LEU A 656 11.34 -26.09 -17.75
N LYS A 657 10.88 -26.90 -16.81
CA LYS A 657 9.46 -27.08 -16.53
C LYS A 657 8.88 -25.82 -15.91
N THR A 658 7.61 -25.58 -16.21
CA THR A 658 6.83 -24.48 -15.63
C THR A 658 5.86 -25.03 -14.59
N TYR A 659 5.83 -24.42 -13.41
CA TYR A 659 4.93 -24.77 -12.31
C TYR A 659 3.87 -23.67 -12.07
N CYS A 660 4.14 -22.44 -12.54
CA CYS A 660 3.34 -21.24 -12.43
C CYS A 660 3.84 -20.11 -13.36
N VAL A 661 2.95 -19.45 -14.10
CA VAL A 661 3.29 -18.35 -15.03
C VAL A 661 2.87 -16.95 -14.56
N GLY A 662 2.12 -16.85 -13.46
CA GLY A 662 1.39 -15.62 -13.10
C GLY A 662 1.82 -14.94 -11.79
N GLY A 663 2.75 -15.53 -11.04
CA GLY A 663 3.15 -15.02 -9.73
C GLY A 663 3.96 -13.70 -9.78
N PRO A 664 4.05 -12.96 -8.66
CA PRO A 664 4.77 -11.68 -8.57
C PRO A 664 6.25 -11.72 -9.01
N GLU A 665 6.93 -12.86 -8.87
CA GLU A 665 8.32 -13.02 -9.35
C GLU A 665 8.48 -12.77 -10.85
N HIS A 666 7.43 -13.01 -11.65
CA HIS A 666 7.44 -12.77 -13.09
C HIS A 666 7.24 -11.29 -13.44
N ALA A 667 6.81 -10.46 -12.48
CA ALA A 667 6.52 -9.04 -12.65
C ALA A 667 6.89 -8.21 -11.40
N PRO A 668 8.17 -8.16 -11.00
CA PRO A 668 8.61 -7.52 -9.75
C PRO A 668 8.41 -5.98 -9.71
N HIS A 669 8.16 -5.37 -10.86
CA HIS A 669 7.80 -3.94 -10.94
C HIS A 669 6.33 -3.68 -10.62
N VAL A 670 5.49 -4.71 -10.56
CA VAL A 670 4.05 -4.59 -10.27
C VAL A 670 3.83 -4.71 -8.77
N VAL A 671 3.52 -3.57 -8.14
CA VAL A 671 3.22 -3.47 -6.70
C VAL A 671 1.90 -4.17 -6.39
N ALA A 672 0.89 -3.97 -7.23
CA ALA A 672 -0.40 -4.61 -7.06
C ALA A 672 -1.03 -4.97 -8.41
N GLN A 673 -1.68 -6.11 -8.47
CA GLN A 673 -2.56 -6.51 -9.56
C GLN A 673 -3.86 -7.02 -8.96
N VAL A 674 -4.99 -6.47 -9.41
CA VAL A 674 -6.32 -6.85 -8.92
C VAL A 674 -7.29 -6.97 -10.08
N ARG A 675 -8.27 -7.86 -9.96
CA ARG A 675 -9.39 -7.94 -10.90
C ARG A 675 -10.58 -7.26 -10.24
N MET A 676 -11.15 -6.28 -10.93
CA MET A 676 -12.30 -5.53 -10.44
C MET A 676 -13.53 -5.82 -11.30
N ASP A 677 -14.63 -6.22 -10.69
CA ASP A 677 -15.92 -6.38 -11.38
C ASP A 677 -16.57 -5.04 -11.71
N ALA A 678 -17.57 -5.05 -12.60
CA ALA A 678 -18.32 -3.85 -12.99
C ALA A 678 -19.03 -3.22 -11.78
N GLY A 679 -18.80 -1.93 -11.55
CA GLY A 679 -19.32 -1.19 -10.40
C GLY A 679 -18.58 -1.43 -9.08
N GLU A 680 -17.50 -2.22 -9.08
CA GLU A 680 -16.76 -2.56 -7.87
C GLU A 680 -15.86 -1.39 -7.41
N VAL A 681 -15.75 -1.24 -6.09
CA VAL A 681 -14.78 -0.36 -5.44
C VAL A 681 -13.90 -1.23 -4.55
N LEU A 682 -12.59 -1.19 -4.79
CA LEU A 682 -11.62 -2.05 -4.11
C LEU A 682 -10.52 -1.22 -3.48
N GLU A 683 -10.19 -1.51 -2.22
CA GLU A 683 -9.05 -0.91 -1.54
C GLU A 683 -7.78 -1.76 -1.67
N ILE A 684 -6.69 -1.11 -2.03
CA ILE A 684 -5.35 -1.68 -2.11
C ILE A 684 -4.49 -1.05 -1.01
N ASP A 685 -4.19 -1.81 0.04
CA ASP A 685 -3.23 -1.45 1.09
C ASP A 685 -1.82 -1.84 0.64
N CYS A 686 -1.07 -0.90 0.09
CA CYS A 686 0.25 -1.12 -0.50
C CYS A 686 1.31 -0.23 0.16
N HIS A 687 2.59 -0.57 -0.05
CA HIS A 687 3.71 0.26 0.35
C HIS A 687 4.39 0.84 -0.89
N LEU A 688 4.44 2.16 -1.00
CA LEU A 688 5.06 2.88 -2.12
C LEU A 688 6.36 3.55 -1.66
N THR A 689 7.49 3.06 -2.15
CA THR A 689 8.79 3.73 -2.02
C THR A 689 8.80 5.05 -2.80
N PRO A 690 9.63 6.04 -2.44
CA PRO A 690 9.70 7.29 -3.20
C PRO A 690 9.96 7.05 -4.70
N GLY A 691 9.16 7.67 -5.57
CA GLY A 691 9.29 7.53 -7.02
C GLY A 691 7.97 7.62 -7.80
N SER A 692 8.05 7.37 -9.11
CA SER A 692 6.91 7.37 -10.03
C SER A 692 6.32 5.97 -10.20
N TYR A 693 5.00 5.93 -10.25
CA TYR A 693 4.17 4.76 -10.44
C TYR A 693 3.10 5.00 -11.51
N ILE A 694 2.61 3.92 -12.11
CA ILE A 694 1.58 3.95 -13.14
C ILE A 694 0.51 2.94 -12.79
N VAL A 695 -0.75 3.38 -12.77
CA VAL A 695 -1.91 2.51 -12.82
C VAL A 695 -2.31 2.31 -14.27
N ARG A 696 -2.43 1.05 -14.69
CA ARG A 696 -2.80 0.70 -16.07
C ARG A 696 -3.67 -0.55 -16.13
N SER A 697 -4.33 -0.70 -17.27
CA SER A 697 -5.06 -1.92 -17.62
C SER A 697 -4.98 -2.14 -19.13
N SER A 698 -5.02 -3.40 -19.59
CA SER A 698 -5.20 -3.72 -21.01
C SER A 698 -6.55 -3.25 -21.56
N GLN A 699 -7.54 -3.01 -20.69
CA GLN A 699 -8.89 -2.58 -21.05
C GLN A 699 -9.06 -1.05 -21.04
N LEU A 700 -8.06 -0.29 -20.59
CA LEU A 700 -8.07 1.17 -20.57
C LEU A 700 -7.19 1.71 -21.70
N SER A 701 -7.63 2.77 -22.38
CA SER A 701 -6.86 3.45 -23.43
C SER A 701 -5.79 4.40 -22.89
N TYR A 702 -5.76 4.62 -21.58
CA TYR A 702 -4.85 5.55 -20.89
C TYR A 702 -4.21 4.93 -19.65
N THR A 703 -3.24 5.66 -19.10
CA THR A 703 -2.52 5.33 -17.87
C THR A 703 -2.66 6.46 -16.85
N ILE A 704 -2.73 6.11 -15.57
CA ILE A 704 -2.84 7.10 -14.48
C ILE A 704 -1.51 7.13 -13.74
N ASN A 705 -0.86 8.30 -13.70
CA ASN A 705 0.44 8.47 -13.04
C ASN A 705 0.26 8.79 -11.56
N ILE A 706 1.05 8.15 -10.71
CA ILE A 706 1.13 8.40 -9.27
C ILE A 706 2.58 8.75 -8.94
N VAL A 707 2.79 9.76 -8.08
CA VAL A 707 4.11 10.12 -7.54
C VAL A 707 4.06 9.94 -6.02
N ALA A 708 4.88 9.03 -5.51
CA ALA A 708 5.08 8.86 -4.08
C ALA A 708 6.19 9.80 -3.60
N ASP A 709 5.82 10.83 -2.84
CA ASP A 709 6.72 11.88 -2.35
C ASP A 709 6.98 11.72 -0.83
N PRO A 710 8.22 11.87 -0.35
CA PRO A 710 8.55 11.65 1.07
C PRO A 710 7.91 12.64 2.05
N GLN A 711 7.47 13.82 1.60
CA GLN A 711 7.07 14.93 2.47
C GLN A 711 5.62 15.39 2.25
N THR A 712 5.10 15.23 1.03
CA THR A 712 3.81 15.80 0.62
C THR A 712 2.92 14.77 -0.07
N GLY A 713 1.61 14.83 0.18
CA GLY A 713 0.64 13.93 -0.46
C GLY A 713 -0.39 13.40 0.52
N SER A 714 -1.38 12.68 0.00
CA SER A 714 -2.33 11.94 0.84
C SER A 714 -1.77 10.55 1.15
N SER A 715 -2.12 10.00 2.32
CA SER A 715 -1.91 8.58 2.67
C SER A 715 -3.01 7.66 2.12
N ARG A 716 -4.07 8.26 1.56
CA ARG A 716 -5.22 7.57 0.96
C ARG A 716 -5.72 8.30 -0.28
N THR A 717 -5.95 7.58 -1.36
CA THR A 717 -6.36 8.16 -2.64
C THR A 717 -7.46 7.33 -3.28
N LEU A 718 -8.54 7.98 -3.72
CA LEU A 718 -9.55 7.41 -4.60
C LEU A 718 -9.16 7.65 -6.06
N ILE A 719 -9.12 6.58 -6.84
CA ILE A 719 -8.88 6.58 -8.28
C ILE A 719 -10.11 6.01 -8.97
N ASP A 720 -10.87 6.87 -9.63
CA ASP A 720 -11.98 6.47 -10.48
C ASP A 720 -11.46 6.10 -11.86
N LEU A 721 -11.53 4.80 -12.20
CA LEU A 721 -11.03 4.29 -13.46
C LEU A 721 -11.81 4.82 -14.67
N ASN A 722 -13.02 5.37 -14.50
CA ASN A 722 -13.80 5.97 -15.59
C ASN A 722 -13.60 7.49 -15.73
N HIS A 723 -13.40 8.20 -14.62
CA HIS A 723 -13.35 9.67 -14.63
C HIS A 723 -11.93 10.25 -14.65
N CYS A 724 -10.91 9.39 -14.66
CA CYS A 724 -9.51 9.83 -14.77
C CYS A 724 -9.11 10.38 -16.15
N GLU A 725 -10.00 10.38 -17.17
CA GLU A 725 -9.80 11.17 -18.41
C GLU A 725 -9.57 12.68 -18.12
N GLY A 726 -9.95 13.16 -16.93
CA GLY A 726 -9.76 14.55 -16.48
C GLY A 726 -8.55 14.86 -15.59
N THR A 727 -7.92 13.89 -14.92
CA THR A 727 -6.80 14.14 -13.98
C THR A 727 -5.45 14.06 -14.71
N ARG A 728 -5.08 15.17 -15.33
CA ARG A 728 -3.90 15.34 -16.21
C ARG A 728 -2.58 15.56 -15.48
N ARG A 729 -2.62 15.65 -14.16
CA ARG A 729 -1.43 15.75 -13.29
C ARG A 729 -1.24 14.44 -12.53
N PRO A 730 0.01 14.01 -12.30
CA PRO A 730 0.28 12.86 -11.47
C PRO A 730 -0.35 13.03 -10.09
N ILE A 731 -1.05 12.00 -9.64
CA ILE A 731 -1.62 11.94 -8.30
C ILE A 731 -0.45 11.89 -7.30
N ARG A 732 -0.35 12.85 -6.40
CA ARG A 732 0.70 12.89 -5.38
C ARG A 732 0.24 12.20 -4.11
N VAL A 733 0.98 11.19 -3.70
CA VAL A 733 0.75 10.41 -2.48
C VAL A 733 1.99 10.47 -1.61
N LEU A 734 1.85 10.24 -0.30
CA LEU A 734 3.02 10.11 0.56
C LEU A 734 3.78 8.82 0.24
N ALA A 735 5.10 8.83 0.40
CA ALA A 735 5.88 7.60 0.43
C ALA A 735 5.57 6.81 1.71
N GLY A 736 5.60 5.48 1.63
CA GLY A 736 5.28 4.56 2.72
C GLY A 736 3.97 3.81 2.48
N ARG A 737 3.26 3.46 3.57
CA ARG A 737 1.98 2.75 3.49
C ARG A 737 0.88 3.65 2.92
N GLN A 738 0.23 3.19 1.86
CA GLN A 738 -0.79 3.91 1.11
C GLN A 738 -2.04 3.04 0.94
N ILE A 739 -3.21 3.65 1.12
CA ILE A 739 -4.49 3.04 0.76
C ILE A 739 -4.94 3.61 -0.58
N VAL A 740 -4.82 2.82 -1.65
CA VAL A 740 -5.29 3.19 -2.99
C VAL A 740 -6.65 2.56 -3.21
N GLN A 741 -7.71 3.36 -3.19
CA GLN A 741 -9.06 2.93 -3.51
C GLN A 741 -9.28 3.06 -5.00
N LEU A 742 -9.54 1.94 -5.68
CA LEU A 742 -9.87 1.91 -7.10
C LEU A 742 -11.39 1.79 -7.24
N SER A 743 -11.99 2.50 -8.20
CA SER A 743 -13.39 2.33 -8.58
C SER A 743 -13.48 1.96 -10.06
N ASN A 744 -14.11 0.82 -10.36
CA ASN A 744 -14.42 0.41 -11.72
C ASN A 744 -15.89 0.72 -12.03
N GLN A 745 -16.18 1.80 -12.75
CA GLN A 745 -17.54 2.11 -13.20
C GLN A 745 -17.80 1.64 -14.64
N HIS A 746 -16.88 0.90 -15.26
CA HIS A 746 -17.13 0.29 -16.56
C HIS A 746 -18.16 -0.84 -16.44
N ALA A 747 -18.82 -1.15 -17.55
CA ALA A 747 -19.81 -2.23 -17.62
C ALA A 747 -19.18 -3.65 -17.56
N GLU A 748 -17.86 -3.75 -17.63
CA GLU A 748 -17.11 -5.00 -17.67
C GLU A 748 -16.07 -5.09 -16.55
N SER A 749 -15.64 -6.31 -16.24
CA SER A 749 -14.55 -6.53 -15.29
C SER A 749 -13.20 -6.13 -15.89
N ILE A 750 -12.37 -5.45 -15.09
CA ILE A 750 -11.09 -4.89 -15.50
C ILE A 750 -9.97 -5.47 -14.65
N VAL A 751 -8.83 -5.80 -15.26
CA VAL A 751 -7.61 -6.14 -14.53
C VAL A 751 -6.75 -4.90 -14.42
N VAL A 752 -6.53 -4.43 -13.20
CA VAL A 752 -5.76 -3.21 -12.92
C VAL A 752 -4.40 -3.58 -12.34
N ARG A 753 -3.36 -2.91 -12.82
CA ARG A 753 -1.99 -3.03 -12.32
C ARG A 753 -1.48 -1.69 -11.84
N LEU A 754 -0.92 -1.65 -10.63
CA LEU A 754 -0.12 -0.55 -10.11
C LEU A 754 1.36 -0.94 -10.22
N GLU A 755 2.11 -0.15 -10.99
CA GLU A 755 3.47 -0.50 -11.41
C GLU A 755 4.47 0.60 -11.14
N ARG A 756 5.71 0.24 -10.83
CA ARG A 756 6.84 1.16 -10.77
C ARG A 756 7.24 1.60 -12.18
N SER A 757 7.35 2.90 -12.43
CA SER A 757 7.81 3.44 -13.73
C SER A 757 9.30 3.20 -13.99
N ALA A 758 10.09 2.91 -12.94
CA ALA A 758 11.54 2.82 -13.05
C ALA A 758 12.02 1.77 -14.07
N SER A 759 13.04 2.16 -14.84
CA SER A 759 13.77 1.28 -15.77
C SER A 759 14.45 0.13 -15.02
N ARG A 760 14.46 -1.05 -15.64
CA ARG A 760 15.02 -2.26 -15.07
C ARG A 760 16.55 -2.16 -14.98
N ARG A 761 17.09 -2.15 -13.76
CA ARG A 761 18.55 -2.06 -13.51
C ARG A 761 19.25 -3.42 -13.45
N ASP A 762 18.50 -4.51 -13.27
CA ASP A 762 19.05 -5.86 -13.03
C ASP A 762 19.28 -6.70 -14.31
N ALA A 763 19.03 -6.13 -15.49
CA ALA A 763 19.18 -6.79 -16.79
C ALA A 763 20.41 -6.26 -17.54
N ILE A 764 21.02 -7.10 -18.40
CA ILE A 764 21.99 -6.66 -19.42
C ILE A 764 21.28 -6.76 -20.76
N THR A 765 20.99 -5.63 -21.38
CA THR A 765 20.32 -5.58 -22.67
C THR A 765 21.26 -5.95 -23.82
N ALA A 766 20.73 -6.31 -24.99
CA ALA A 766 21.56 -6.58 -26.18
C ALA A 766 22.43 -5.38 -26.57
N ALA A 767 21.93 -4.15 -26.42
CA ALA A 767 22.71 -2.94 -26.65
C ALA A 767 23.84 -2.75 -25.60
N GLU A 768 23.61 -3.10 -24.33
CA GLU A 768 24.64 -3.06 -23.29
C GLU A 768 25.67 -4.18 -23.44
N ALA A 769 25.25 -5.40 -23.80
CA ALA A 769 26.15 -6.52 -24.00
C ALA A 769 27.23 -6.22 -25.06
N GLN A 770 26.88 -5.48 -26.12
CA GLN A 770 27.87 -5.04 -27.12
C GLN A 770 28.93 -4.06 -26.60
N LYS A 771 28.67 -3.39 -25.48
CA LYS A 771 29.65 -2.49 -24.84
C LYS A 771 30.74 -3.30 -24.15
N LEU A 772 30.44 -4.53 -23.71
CA LEU A 772 31.39 -5.41 -23.04
C LEU A 772 32.52 -5.82 -24.01
N PRO A 773 33.79 -5.52 -23.70
CA PRO A 773 34.92 -5.90 -24.56
C PRO A 773 34.98 -7.41 -24.83
N ARG A 774 34.76 -8.23 -23.80
CA ARG A 774 34.78 -9.70 -23.90
C ARG A 774 33.67 -10.25 -24.78
N PHE A 775 32.49 -9.63 -24.79
CA PHE A 775 31.39 -10.05 -25.67
C PHE A 775 31.79 -9.89 -27.15
N ARG A 776 32.37 -8.75 -27.50
CA ARG A 776 32.81 -8.46 -28.88
C ARG A 776 33.97 -9.35 -29.34
N GLU A 777 34.82 -9.76 -28.42
CA GLU A 777 35.95 -10.66 -28.67
C GLU A 777 35.47 -12.11 -28.91
N LEU A 778 34.64 -12.65 -27.99
CA LEU A 778 34.28 -14.07 -27.98
C LEU A 778 33.08 -14.41 -28.87
N PHE A 779 32.18 -13.45 -29.12
CA PHE A 779 30.95 -13.67 -29.89
C PHE A 779 30.84 -12.74 -31.10
N PRO A 780 31.82 -12.76 -32.03
CA PRO A 780 31.83 -11.84 -33.17
C PRO A 780 30.66 -12.06 -34.16
N GLY A 781 29.98 -13.21 -34.09
CA GLY A 781 28.77 -13.53 -34.85
C GLY A 781 27.49 -12.88 -34.31
N GLU A 782 27.48 -12.47 -33.04
CA GLU A 782 26.37 -11.81 -32.33
C GLU A 782 26.42 -10.28 -32.54
N LYS A 783 26.66 -9.84 -33.77
CA LYS A 783 26.67 -8.41 -34.11
C LYS A 783 25.30 -7.98 -34.61
N ILE A 784 24.77 -6.91 -34.02
CA ILE A 784 23.61 -6.21 -34.58
C ILE A 784 24.06 -5.53 -35.88
N SER A 785 23.40 -5.84 -37.00
CA SER A 785 23.68 -5.20 -38.29
C SER A 785 23.29 -3.72 -38.26
N ARG A 786 23.98 -2.88 -39.06
CA ARG A 786 23.66 -1.42 -39.15
C ARG A 786 22.20 -1.14 -39.55
N GLU A 787 21.57 -2.06 -40.29
CA GLU A 787 20.15 -1.99 -40.70
C GLU A 787 19.16 -2.41 -39.59
N ARG A 788 19.64 -3.05 -38.52
CA ARG A 788 18.85 -3.44 -37.34
C ARG A 788 19.02 -2.50 -36.14
N LEU A 789 20.03 -1.62 -36.15
CA LEU A 789 20.23 -0.62 -35.09
C LEU A 789 19.21 0.52 -35.16
N SER A 790 18.54 0.73 -36.29
CA SER A 790 17.53 1.78 -36.45
C SER A 790 16.18 1.34 -35.89
N ASN A 791 16.03 1.41 -34.58
CA ASN A 791 14.68 1.43 -34.00
C ASN A 791 14.07 2.79 -34.31
N VAL A 792 13.23 2.80 -35.34
CA VAL A 792 12.37 3.91 -35.72
C VAL A 792 11.14 3.78 -34.83
N SER A 793 11.12 4.51 -33.72
CA SER A 793 9.90 4.63 -32.91
C SER A 793 9.30 6.01 -33.16
N ASN A 794 8.02 6.04 -33.55
CA ASN A 794 7.28 7.30 -33.60
C ASN A 794 6.92 7.66 -32.15
N CYS A 795 7.51 8.72 -31.61
CA CYS A 795 7.32 9.12 -30.22
C CYS A 795 7.04 10.61 -30.10
N ALA A 796 6.42 10.98 -28.98
CA ALA A 796 6.35 12.36 -28.54
C ALA A 796 7.70 12.75 -27.95
N LEU A 797 8.25 13.87 -28.40
CA LEU A 797 9.53 14.41 -27.98
C LEU A 797 9.32 15.79 -27.39
N ILE A 798 9.99 16.08 -26.28
CA ILE A 798 10.09 17.42 -25.70
C ILE A 798 11.54 17.88 -25.76
N ALA A 799 11.74 19.18 -25.98
CA ALA A 799 12.98 19.85 -25.68
C ALA A 799 12.71 21.01 -24.72
N VAL A 800 13.49 21.10 -23.65
CA VAL A 800 13.41 22.16 -22.64
C VAL A 800 14.77 22.84 -22.57
N ARG A 801 14.84 24.16 -22.82
CA ARG A 801 16.08 24.95 -22.78
C ARG A 801 15.99 26.03 -21.71
N VAL A 802 17.03 26.19 -20.90
CA VAL A 802 17.21 27.37 -20.04
C VAL A 802 17.80 28.49 -20.89
N ASN A 803 17.06 29.57 -21.13
CA ASN A 803 17.41 30.55 -22.16
C ASN A 803 18.10 31.83 -21.65
N ASN A 804 18.15 32.04 -20.33
CA ASN A 804 18.74 33.22 -19.70
C ASN A 804 20.05 32.93 -18.95
N ILE A 805 20.75 31.84 -19.30
CA ILE A 805 22.02 31.44 -18.67
C ILE A 805 23.05 32.59 -18.67
N VAL A 806 23.21 33.28 -19.79
CA VAL A 806 24.18 34.39 -19.92
C VAL A 806 23.80 35.57 -19.01
N GLU A 807 22.53 35.94 -18.97
CA GLU A 807 22.01 37.01 -18.09
C GLU A 807 22.23 36.67 -16.61
N MET A 808 22.11 35.39 -16.24
CA MET A 808 22.36 34.92 -14.88
C MET A 808 23.84 35.02 -14.49
N PHE A 809 24.77 34.62 -15.36
CA PHE A 809 26.21 34.79 -15.10
C PHE A 809 26.58 36.26 -14.89
N GLU A 810 25.96 37.18 -15.64
CA GLU A 810 26.18 38.62 -15.49
C GLU A 810 25.61 39.21 -14.19
N THR A 811 24.56 38.60 -13.62
CA THR A 811 23.80 39.18 -12.49
C THR A 811 24.04 38.49 -11.14
N LEU A 812 24.22 37.17 -11.12
CA LEU A 812 24.35 36.34 -9.91
C LEU A 812 25.79 35.90 -9.63
N GLY A 813 26.67 35.96 -10.64
CA GLY A 813 28.03 35.42 -10.57
C GLY A 813 28.08 33.89 -10.75
N ASP A 814 29.30 33.37 -10.93
CA ASP A 814 29.51 32.01 -11.45
C ASP A 814 28.94 30.90 -10.56
N LEU A 815 29.23 30.90 -9.25
CA LEU A 815 28.84 29.82 -8.33
C LEU A 815 27.31 29.71 -8.19
N THR A 816 26.63 30.82 -7.92
CA THR A 816 25.18 30.86 -7.75
C THR A 816 24.45 30.55 -9.05
N THR A 817 25.02 30.93 -10.20
CA THR A 817 24.47 30.57 -11.51
C THR A 817 24.52 29.06 -11.73
N CYS A 818 25.65 28.40 -11.42
CA CYS A 818 25.78 26.95 -11.50
C CYS A 818 24.74 26.23 -10.62
N GLU A 819 24.63 26.62 -9.34
CA GLU A 819 23.62 26.04 -8.42
C GLU A 819 22.19 26.23 -8.92
N THR A 820 21.87 27.40 -9.46
CA THR A 820 20.52 27.71 -9.98
C THR A 820 20.20 26.88 -11.22
N ILE A 821 21.18 26.67 -12.11
CA ILE A 821 21.04 25.84 -13.31
C ILE A 821 20.89 24.36 -12.93
N GLU A 822 21.68 23.87 -11.98
CA GLU A 822 21.56 22.49 -11.48
C GLU A 822 20.18 22.24 -10.87
N ASN A 823 19.71 23.15 -10.01
CA ASN A 823 18.37 23.08 -9.42
C ASN A 823 17.26 23.11 -10.49
N ALA A 824 17.43 23.94 -11.53
CA ALA A 824 16.47 24.01 -12.63
C ALA A 824 16.44 22.70 -13.43
N PHE A 825 17.60 22.13 -13.77
CA PHE A 825 17.65 20.84 -14.46
C PHE A 825 17.13 19.68 -13.60
N ASP A 826 17.36 19.70 -12.28
CA ASP A 826 16.78 18.73 -11.36
C ASP A 826 15.25 18.83 -11.29
N ALA A 827 14.70 20.04 -11.24
CA ALA A 827 13.27 20.26 -11.33
C ALA A 827 12.71 19.76 -12.68
N ILE A 828 13.38 20.07 -13.79
CA ILE A 828 13.00 19.60 -15.12
C ILE A 828 13.02 18.07 -15.18
N ARG A 829 14.10 17.42 -14.73
CA ARG A 829 14.22 15.96 -14.68
C ARG A 829 13.11 15.33 -13.84
N SER A 830 12.82 15.91 -12.69
CA SER A 830 11.77 15.43 -11.78
C SER A 830 10.39 15.47 -12.44
N THR A 831 10.02 16.59 -13.06
CA THR A 831 8.75 16.72 -13.80
C THR A 831 8.71 15.80 -15.02
N LEU A 832 9.79 15.69 -15.79
CA LEU A 832 9.82 14.76 -16.93
C LEU A 832 9.63 13.30 -16.46
N SER A 833 10.27 12.89 -15.37
CA SER A 833 10.14 11.55 -14.81
C SER A 833 8.78 11.26 -14.20
N SER A 834 8.00 12.26 -13.76
CA SER A 834 6.65 12.05 -13.22
C SER A 834 5.61 11.70 -14.29
N TYR A 835 5.97 11.94 -15.56
CA TYR A 835 5.19 11.63 -16.76
C TYR A 835 5.80 10.51 -17.61
N ASP A 836 6.64 9.66 -17.00
CA ASP A 836 7.31 8.52 -17.65
C ASP A 836 8.19 8.92 -18.84
N ALA A 837 8.78 10.12 -18.80
CA ALA A 837 9.69 10.57 -19.84
C ALA A 837 11.09 9.98 -19.67
N GLU A 838 11.71 9.63 -20.79
CA GLU A 838 13.10 9.20 -20.85
C GLU A 838 13.97 10.35 -21.39
N VAL A 839 14.95 10.79 -20.61
CA VAL A 839 15.94 11.77 -21.07
C VAL A 839 16.84 11.11 -22.11
N ILE A 840 16.78 11.62 -23.33
CA ILE A 840 17.51 11.11 -24.50
C ILE A 840 18.84 11.84 -24.69
N LYS A 841 18.84 13.15 -24.44
CA LYS A 841 20.02 13.99 -24.64
C LYS A 841 19.99 15.14 -23.65
N GLU A 842 21.10 15.34 -22.97
CA GLU A 842 21.35 16.47 -22.09
C GLU A 842 22.56 17.24 -22.62
N ALA A 843 22.45 18.56 -22.63
CA ALA A 843 23.52 19.49 -22.94
C ALA A 843 23.44 20.66 -21.95
N ASP A 844 24.50 21.48 -21.91
CA ASP A 844 24.68 22.54 -20.90
C ASP A 844 23.48 23.52 -20.80
N ASP A 845 22.71 23.70 -21.87
CA ASP A 845 21.57 24.60 -21.94
C ASP A 845 20.21 23.90 -22.06
N ARG A 846 20.14 22.58 -22.28
CA ARG A 846 18.88 21.90 -22.63
C ARG A 846 18.81 20.42 -22.29
N ILE A 847 17.59 19.97 -22.04
CA ILE A 847 17.20 18.56 -21.95
C ILE A 847 16.26 18.21 -23.11
N ILE A 848 16.50 17.08 -23.77
CA ILE A 848 15.59 16.46 -24.72
C ILE A 848 15.14 15.13 -24.15
N ALA A 849 13.83 14.93 -24.07
CA ALA A 849 13.23 13.71 -23.56
C ALA A 849 12.15 13.16 -24.50
N ARG A 850 11.92 11.86 -24.39
CA ARG A 850 10.89 11.10 -25.11
C ARG A 850 9.80 10.69 -24.14
N PHE A 851 8.55 10.71 -24.60
CA PHE A 851 7.39 10.23 -23.87
C PHE A 851 6.76 9.02 -24.57
N PRO A 852 6.05 8.15 -23.82
CA PRO A 852 5.26 7.07 -24.38
C PRO A 852 4.03 7.59 -25.14
N THR A 853 3.41 8.69 -24.70
CA THR A 853 2.20 9.29 -25.30
C THR A 853 2.35 10.79 -25.53
N VAL A 854 1.54 11.34 -26.43
CA VAL A 854 1.52 12.80 -26.71
C VAL A 854 0.90 13.54 -25.53
N SER A 855 -0.15 12.99 -24.93
CA SER A 855 -0.78 13.52 -23.72
C SER A 855 0.21 13.75 -22.58
N SER A 856 1.10 12.79 -22.30
CA SER A 856 2.14 12.94 -21.25
C SER A 856 3.12 14.06 -21.56
N ALA A 857 3.53 14.21 -22.83
CA ALA A 857 4.44 15.27 -23.24
C ALA A 857 3.84 16.67 -23.06
N ILE A 858 2.57 16.84 -23.43
CA ILE A 858 1.85 18.12 -23.29
C ILE A 858 1.63 18.47 -21.82
N ASN A 859 1.22 17.51 -20.99
CA ASN A 859 0.98 17.75 -19.57
C ASN A 859 2.28 18.07 -18.81
N ALA A 860 3.38 17.36 -19.11
CA ALA A 860 4.69 17.68 -18.56
C ALA A 860 5.14 19.09 -18.95
N ALA A 861 4.95 19.46 -20.21
CA ALA A 861 5.28 20.80 -20.70
C ALA A 861 4.43 21.90 -20.02
N TYR A 862 3.15 21.65 -19.75
CA TYR A 862 2.29 22.56 -19.00
C TYR A 862 2.73 22.73 -17.53
N GLU A 863 3.07 21.64 -16.84
CA GLU A 863 3.57 21.68 -15.47
C GLU A 863 4.90 22.42 -15.38
N LEU A 864 5.84 22.14 -16.29
CA LEU A 864 7.10 22.86 -16.41
C LEU A 864 6.86 24.35 -16.67
N HIS A 865 6.03 24.70 -17.65
CA HIS A 865 5.72 26.10 -17.93
C HIS A 865 5.15 26.80 -16.69
N SER A 866 4.17 26.18 -16.01
CA SER A 866 3.56 26.74 -14.79
C SER A 866 4.57 26.93 -13.65
N ALA A 867 5.46 25.96 -13.42
CA ALA A 867 6.43 26.00 -12.33
C ALA A 867 7.48 27.11 -12.49
N PHE A 868 7.84 27.42 -13.74
CA PHE A 868 8.86 28.42 -14.06
C PHE A 868 8.26 29.80 -14.44
N ASP A 869 6.97 29.89 -14.79
CA ASP A 869 6.30 31.16 -15.14
C ASP A 869 5.85 31.95 -13.89
N VAL A 870 5.43 31.25 -12.82
CA VAL A 870 4.98 31.89 -11.55
C VAL A 870 6.11 32.62 -10.82
N ASN A 871 7.38 32.28 -11.09
CA ASN A 871 8.54 32.80 -10.36
C ASN A 871 9.38 33.83 -11.16
N SER A 872 8.71 34.77 -11.85
CA SER A 872 9.29 35.73 -12.80
C SER A 872 10.15 36.86 -12.17
N SER A 873 11.16 36.51 -11.38
CA SER A 873 12.27 37.40 -11.00
C SER A 873 13.47 37.20 -11.93
N ASN A 874 14.29 38.24 -12.15
CA ASN A 874 15.53 38.12 -12.95
C ASN A 874 16.61 37.25 -12.29
N GLN A 875 16.36 36.70 -11.11
CA GLN A 875 17.30 35.84 -10.37
C GLN A 875 17.02 34.34 -10.56
N GLN A 876 16.08 33.96 -11.44
CA GLN A 876 15.71 32.56 -11.67
C GLN A 876 15.82 32.14 -13.14
N ALA A 877 15.93 30.82 -13.35
CA ALA A 877 16.00 30.21 -14.67
C ALA A 877 14.69 30.41 -15.45
N LYS A 878 14.79 30.91 -16.68
CA LYS A 878 13.69 31.01 -17.64
C LYS A 878 13.80 29.87 -18.64
N ILE A 879 12.69 29.20 -18.92
CA ILE A 879 12.67 28.02 -19.80
C ILE A 879 11.90 28.26 -21.10
N GLN A 880 12.36 27.58 -22.14
CA GLN A 880 11.68 27.42 -23.44
C GLN A 880 11.35 25.96 -23.63
N ILE A 881 10.17 25.69 -24.19
CA ILE A 881 9.70 24.32 -24.39
C ILE A 881 9.24 24.14 -25.83
N ALA A 882 9.63 23.02 -26.45
CA ALA A 882 9.13 22.59 -27.74
C ALA A 882 8.65 21.15 -27.66
N VAL A 883 7.50 20.83 -28.28
CA VAL A 883 6.97 19.46 -28.36
C VAL A 883 6.76 19.08 -29.83
N HIS A 884 7.21 17.88 -30.20
CA HIS A 884 7.08 17.35 -31.56
C HIS A 884 6.77 15.86 -31.53
N ARG A 885 5.97 15.39 -32.49
CA ARG A 885 5.75 13.96 -32.75
C ARG A 885 6.53 13.57 -34.00
N GLY A 886 7.41 12.59 -33.87
CA GLY A 886 8.15 12.11 -35.02
C GLY A 886 8.98 10.87 -34.76
N VAL A 887 9.58 10.37 -35.82
CA VAL A 887 10.48 9.22 -35.77
C VAL A 887 11.80 9.62 -35.11
N ALA A 888 12.10 9.05 -33.95
CA ALA A 888 13.44 9.09 -33.39
C ALA A 888 14.16 7.78 -33.77
N MET A 889 15.35 7.89 -34.38
CA MET A 889 16.21 6.71 -34.56
C MET A 889 17.24 6.69 -33.44
N SER A 890 17.35 5.58 -32.73
CA SER A 890 18.49 5.32 -31.86
C SER A 890 19.66 4.78 -32.67
N THR A 891 20.88 5.22 -32.41
CA THR A 891 22.11 4.58 -32.89
C THR A 891 23.11 4.47 -31.76
N SER A 892 23.96 3.44 -31.74
CA SER A 892 25.06 3.36 -30.76
C SER A 892 26.33 3.91 -31.39
N PHE A 893 26.85 5.01 -30.85
CA PHE A 893 28.15 5.55 -31.23
C PHE A 893 29.06 5.54 -30.00
N ASN A 894 30.23 4.89 -30.10
CA ASN A 894 31.18 4.72 -28.99
C ASN A 894 30.55 4.20 -27.68
N GLY A 895 29.53 3.34 -27.76
CA GLY A 895 28.90 2.73 -26.58
C GLY A 895 27.87 3.61 -25.87
N ARG A 896 27.51 4.78 -26.42
CA ARG A 896 26.35 5.57 -25.98
C ARG A 896 25.23 5.46 -27.02
N VAL A 897 24.01 5.16 -26.56
CA VAL A 897 22.81 5.28 -27.39
C VAL A 897 22.62 6.78 -27.65
N SER A 898 22.85 7.18 -28.89
CA SER A 898 22.63 8.53 -29.38
C SER A 898 21.41 8.48 -30.26
N TYR A 899 20.41 9.29 -29.95
CA TYR A 899 19.28 9.43 -30.85
C TYR A 899 19.63 10.48 -31.91
N VAL A 900 19.47 10.12 -33.18
CA VAL A 900 19.84 10.94 -34.32
C VAL A 900 18.73 10.84 -35.36
N GLY A 901 18.35 11.94 -35.96
CA GLY A 901 17.33 11.92 -37.00
C GLY A 901 16.73 13.28 -37.27
N LYS A 902 15.95 13.36 -38.35
CA LYS A 902 15.28 14.59 -38.78
C LYS A 902 14.41 15.18 -37.67
N SER A 903 13.72 14.35 -36.88
CA SER A 903 12.82 14.78 -35.81
C SER A 903 13.54 15.47 -34.64
N ILE A 904 14.76 15.05 -34.29
CA ILE A 904 15.56 15.69 -33.22
C ILE A 904 16.11 17.03 -33.69
N SER A 905 16.59 17.08 -34.94
CA SER A 905 17.01 18.33 -35.56
C SER A 905 15.84 19.31 -35.69
N TYR A 906 14.68 18.82 -36.13
CA TYR A 906 13.46 19.61 -36.24
C TYR A 906 12.96 20.12 -34.89
N LEU A 907 12.96 19.28 -33.85
CA LEU A 907 12.62 19.68 -32.49
C LEU A 907 13.56 20.80 -31.97
N SER A 908 14.84 20.73 -32.30
CA SER A 908 15.80 21.79 -31.94
C SER A 908 15.50 23.11 -32.67
N GLN A 909 15.12 23.04 -33.95
CA GLN A 909 14.67 24.21 -34.73
C GLN A 909 13.35 24.77 -34.19
N LEU A 910 12.42 23.90 -33.81
CA LEU A 910 11.14 24.26 -33.22
C LEU A 910 11.36 25.04 -31.91
N LEU A 911 12.33 24.62 -31.10
CA LEU A 911 12.70 25.31 -29.87
C LEU A 911 13.27 26.72 -30.13
N ASP A 912 13.95 26.94 -31.26
CA ASP A 912 14.43 28.27 -31.64
C ASP A 912 13.29 29.21 -32.08
N CYS A 913 12.13 28.67 -32.45
CA CYS A 913 10.92 29.44 -32.72
C CYS A 913 10.21 29.91 -31.43
N ALA A 914 10.47 29.28 -30.29
CA ALA A 914 9.98 29.72 -29.00
C ALA A 914 10.75 31.00 -28.61
N SER A 915 10.11 32.17 -28.68
CA SER A 915 10.71 33.43 -28.21
C SER A 915 10.23 33.75 -26.79
N GLY A 916 11.16 34.11 -25.88
CA GLY A 916 10.85 34.33 -24.46
C GLY A 916 10.56 33.04 -23.67
N SER A 917 9.81 33.13 -22.56
CA SER A 917 9.40 31.98 -21.70
C SER A 917 8.20 31.21 -22.27
N ARG A 918 8.20 30.91 -23.57
CA ARG A 918 7.03 30.37 -24.28
C ARG A 918 7.23 28.91 -24.68
N TRP A 919 6.12 28.21 -24.85
CA TRP A 919 6.09 26.83 -25.32
C TRP A 919 5.38 26.68 -26.67
N VAL A 920 5.97 25.87 -27.54
CA VAL A 920 5.51 25.67 -28.92
C VAL A 920 5.36 24.18 -29.25
N ILE A 921 4.45 23.89 -30.16
CA ILE A 921 4.16 22.53 -30.63
C ILE A 921 4.16 22.48 -32.17
N SER A 922 4.51 21.33 -32.72
CA SER A 922 4.44 21.11 -34.17
C SER A 922 3.01 20.87 -34.65
N GLU A 923 2.76 21.00 -35.96
CA GLU A 923 1.46 20.71 -36.56
C GLU A 923 1.00 19.27 -36.34
N GLU A 924 1.92 18.30 -36.35
CA GLU A 924 1.62 16.90 -36.07
C GLU A 924 1.11 16.69 -34.65
N ILE A 925 1.61 17.47 -33.68
CA ILE A 925 1.10 17.45 -32.31
C ILE A 925 -0.26 18.13 -32.25
N ALA A 926 -0.43 19.29 -32.89
CA ALA A 926 -1.68 20.04 -32.85
C ALA A 926 -2.88 19.28 -33.47
N GLN A 927 -2.62 18.36 -34.39
CA GLN A 927 -3.63 17.50 -35.03
C GLN A 927 -3.84 16.16 -34.32
N ASP A 928 -3.05 15.87 -33.28
CA ASP A 928 -3.12 14.62 -32.52
C ASP A 928 -4.38 14.57 -31.65
N GLU A 929 -5.11 13.45 -31.65
CA GLU A 929 -6.31 13.27 -30.83
C GLU A 929 -6.00 13.49 -29.34
N ASP A 930 -4.87 12.94 -28.85
CA ASP A 930 -4.42 13.13 -27.47
C ASP A 930 -4.21 14.62 -27.14
N CYS A 931 -3.68 15.39 -28.09
CA CYS A 931 -3.43 16.82 -27.90
C CYS A 931 -4.74 17.60 -27.90
N VAL A 932 -5.65 17.31 -28.83
CA VAL A 932 -6.98 17.93 -28.90
C VAL A 932 -7.75 17.69 -27.62
N ASP A 933 -7.72 16.47 -27.09
CA ASP A 933 -8.36 16.15 -25.82
C ASP A 933 -7.73 16.96 -24.68
N VAL A 934 -6.40 17.00 -24.58
CA VAL A 934 -5.69 17.83 -23.59
C VAL A 934 -5.99 19.33 -23.75
N LEU A 935 -6.24 19.84 -24.96
CA LEU A 935 -6.60 21.24 -25.14
C LEU A 935 -8.07 21.52 -24.76
N ASN A 936 -8.99 20.63 -25.11
CA ASN A 936 -10.43 20.78 -24.83
C ASN A 936 -10.76 20.83 -23.33
N GLY A 937 -10.03 20.07 -22.52
CA GLY A 937 -10.20 20.07 -21.06
C GLY A 937 -9.28 21.02 -20.28
N SER A 938 -8.55 21.91 -20.96
CA SER A 938 -7.66 22.87 -20.29
C SER A 938 -8.00 24.31 -20.70
N GLN A 939 -7.40 25.28 -20.00
CA GLN A 939 -7.46 26.70 -20.38
C GLN A 939 -6.52 27.03 -21.55
N LEU A 940 -5.84 26.03 -22.12
CA LEU A 940 -4.85 26.25 -23.15
C LEU A 940 -5.49 26.46 -24.52
N ARG A 941 -4.89 27.34 -25.32
CA ARG A 941 -5.28 27.69 -26.68
C ARG A 941 -4.07 27.64 -27.59
N LEU A 942 -4.32 27.30 -28.86
CA LEU A 942 -3.30 27.26 -29.90
C LEU A 942 -3.36 28.52 -30.73
N ARG A 943 -2.23 29.21 -30.84
CA ARG A 943 -2.03 30.32 -31.78
C ARG A 943 -1.04 29.90 -32.85
N LYS A 944 -1.48 29.87 -34.11
CA LYS A 944 -0.60 29.56 -35.23
C LYS A 944 0.44 30.67 -35.43
N LEU A 945 1.73 30.33 -35.39
CA LEU A 945 2.83 31.24 -35.69
C LEU A 945 3.08 31.29 -37.20
N LEU A 946 3.23 32.50 -37.75
CA LEU A 946 3.54 32.71 -39.17
C LEU A 946 5.07 32.75 -39.34
N GLY A 947 5.70 31.64 -39.78
CA GLY A 947 7.13 31.66 -40.09
C GLY A 947 7.65 30.41 -40.84
N GLY A 948 8.23 30.63 -42.02
CA GLY A 948 9.19 29.75 -42.72
C GLY A 948 8.63 28.55 -43.49
N GLU A 949 8.95 28.46 -44.78
CA GLU A 949 8.50 27.44 -45.75
C GLU A 949 8.84 25.99 -45.33
N ALA A 950 7.97 25.32 -44.56
CA ALA A 950 7.66 23.89 -44.75
C ALA A 950 6.50 23.38 -43.88
N ASN A 951 6.39 23.75 -42.59
CA ASN A 951 5.41 23.16 -41.65
C ASN A 951 4.80 24.23 -40.71
N ALA A 952 3.52 24.11 -40.34
CA ALA A 952 2.91 25.03 -39.37
C ALA A 952 3.43 24.78 -37.94
N VAL A 953 3.62 25.86 -37.17
CA VAL A 953 3.99 25.83 -35.75
C VAL A 953 2.91 26.53 -34.94
N TYR A 954 2.56 25.96 -33.79
CA TYR A 954 1.56 26.54 -32.89
C TYR A 954 2.23 26.91 -31.57
N GLU A 955 1.99 28.12 -31.12
CA GLU A 955 2.27 28.57 -29.76
C GLU A 955 1.10 28.18 -28.87
N VAL A 956 1.40 27.75 -27.65
CA VAL A 956 0.37 27.37 -26.68
C VAL A 956 0.31 28.44 -25.60
N SER A 957 -0.88 28.99 -25.32
CA SER A 957 -1.10 30.02 -24.29
C SER A 957 -2.31 29.69 -23.44
N ALA A 958 -2.35 30.16 -22.19
CA ALA A 958 -3.57 30.16 -21.37
C ALA A 958 -4.54 31.32 -21.72
N GLU A 959 -4.06 32.28 -22.51
CA GLU A 959 -4.80 33.45 -23.04
C GLU A 959 -5.44 33.17 -24.39
#